data_AF-A0A1G6H0A7-F1
#
_entry.id   AF-A0A1G6H0A7-F1
#
_cell.length_a   1.000
_cell.length_b   1.000
_cell.length_c   1.000
_cell.angle_alpha   90.00
_cell.angle_beta   90.00
_cell.angle_gamma   90.00
#
_symmetry.space_group_name_H-M   'P 1'
#
loop_
_entity.id
_entity.type
_entity.pdbx_description
1 polymer ?
#
loop_
_entity_poly.entity_id
_entity_poly.type
_entity_poly.pdbx_seq_one_letter_code
_entity_poly.pdbx_strand_id
1 'polypeptide(L)'
;MTHPPRRRQKMQATLVVGLAALLTAGFTVSTTATAADQPWMNTSLSAEERSDLLIEAMTLEQKMQQIAMKPVANTTIPGCDFSAQGRHVEGIPELSIPTLRMTNGPFGNGDCLVAPESTGLTSALTVASSFDPAVSQAWGDIIGEETRASAHNVLLTPGINLSRVAQAGRNFEYFGEDPYLAGVMAVAQVNAVQDWGVQSVAKHFAANEQETARNTMDTIVDDQTMHELYMIPFEMTIQEANLASVMCSYPHLNGVYACENGQLLNDWLRDDLGFKGYVMSDRGATHTTAAAIKGGLDLEFASPKWFTPTLIEAALTEGSIEVADIDRQLDRRFTVMFDLGQFDDPINSLTTLTSADIERNGTAVREIGEQGSVLLKNENGTLPIDAAALSSVALIGAKTFAGEAKFNSQGPSNAIVVTSPYTVTPEEGLNNALAAAGSLAQVTYNDATDIAAAAALAAGSDVAVVMVGDISREGVDRTSLSLPVTDGVDQDALVAAVVAANPNTVVVLKNGGPVLLPWLEDVPAVLEAWYPAQEDGNIVANLLVGLENPSGKLPITFPTQEREAAFATVEQFPGVDPDGAGPLPITATYSEKLEMGYRWYDANDVQPTFAFGFGLSYTDFELSGLAVTPSTDGTAPIDVTFSVQNTGQVSGAEVGQVYLGLPAEANQPPKRLVGFDKVSLNPGEKKTITVTVDPTASNHPLSVWDTAADDWTTLDGEYTVYVGNSSDNITMQKTLTVDTSVTEPTEEPTQEPTEEPTSVPTTEPTSQPTNPVDPTTEPTDPAGKSLLTGDQLTDANRGEVSVPAVAAQGETITVTVGAVHAGREVSVWLYSDPVLLGTRTVSAAGTVSVTIPASTAPGDHRLVVYTPALDLIGWDDVRVTAPTGTTNPGNGNLAVTGAEWTAAASIAALMILAGGSLVLIRRRRASGES
;
A
#
# COMPACT_ATOMS: atom_id res chain seq x y z
N MET A 1 27.11 -40.40 -57.02
CA MET A 1 28.22 -40.94 -57.84
C MET A 1 29.45 -40.02 -57.68
N THR A 2 30.62 -40.40 -58.21
CA THR A 2 31.81 -39.55 -58.48
C THR A 2 32.43 -38.71 -57.35
N HIS A 3 33.52 -39.26 -56.79
CA HIS A 3 34.66 -38.64 -56.07
C HIS A 3 35.66 -37.91 -57.02
N PRO A 4 36.80 -37.32 -56.54
CA PRO A 4 37.15 -36.70 -55.26
C PRO A 4 37.56 -35.21 -55.56
N PRO A 5 38.76 -34.60 -55.31
CA PRO A 5 39.94 -34.82 -54.40
C PRO A 5 39.72 -34.17 -53.00
N ARG A 6 40.55 -34.24 -51.95
CA ARG A 6 41.78 -34.97 -51.53
C ARG A 6 43.19 -34.57 -52.02
N ARG A 7 43.96 -33.91 -51.14
CA ARG A 7 45.34 -34.25 -50.63
C ARG A 7 45.66 -33.32 -49.43
N ARG A 8 46.13 -33.73 -48.24
CA ARG A 8 47.16 -34.70 -47.74
C ARG A 8 48.58 -34.12 -47.69
N GLN A 9 49.17 -34.10 -46.47
CA GLN A 9 50.56 -34.38 -46.04
C GLN A 9 51.01 -33.41 -44.91
N LYS A 10 51.88 -33.79 -43.95
CA LYS A 10 52.25 -35.10 -43.36
C LYS A 10 53.03 -34.82 -42.05
N MET A 11 53.04 -35.77 -41.09
CA MET A 11 54.03 -35.73 -39.99
C MET A 11 55.44 -36.01 -40.52
N GLN A 12 56.44 -35.32 -39.97
CA GLN A 12 57.66 -35.96 -39.45
C GLN A 12 58.41 -35.03 -38.49
N ALA A 13 59.15 -35.61 -37.53
CA ALA A 13 59.83 -34.89 -36.47
C ALA A 13 61.35 -34.83 -36.69
N THR A 14 62.00 -33.81 -36.11
CA THR A 14 63.45 -33.74 -35.96
C THR A 14 63.80 -33.46 -34.50
N LEU A 15 64.64 -34.31 -33.92
CA LEU A 15 65.14 -34.17 -32.54
C LEU A 15 66.44 -33.37 -32.55
N VAL A 16 66.55 -32.34 -31.70
CA VAL A 16 67.84 -31.75 -31.32
C VAL A 16 67.85 -31.55 -29.80
N VAL A 17 68.88 -32.08 -29.14
CA VAL A 17 69.08 -31.95 -27.69
C VAL A 17 69.95 -30.73 -27.41
N GLY A 18 69.51 -29.85 -26.52
CA GLY A 18 70.28 -28.73 -25.97
C GLY A 18 70.03 -28.65 -24.46
N LEU A 19 71.10 -28.65 -23.65
CA LEU A 19 71.02 -28.84 -22.20
C LEU A 19 71.51 -27.60 -21.44
N ALA A 20 70.58 -26.77 -20.96
CA ALA A 20 70.73 -25.80 -19.87
C ALA A 20 69.36 -25.11 -19.62
N ALA A 21 69.03 -24.56 -18.45
CA ALA A 21 69.40 -24.84 -17.06
C ALA A 21 68.47 -23.98 -16.17
N LEU A 22 68.04 -24.47 -15.01
CA LEU A 22 67.45 -23.70 -13.90
C LEU A 22 66.34 -22.67 -14.22
N LEU A 23 65.08 -23.07 -14.02
CA LEU A 23 64.12 -22.26 -13.25
C LEU A 23 62.94 -23.13 -12.78
N THR A 24 62.97 -23.53 -11.51
CA THR A 24 61.88 -24.27 -10.86
C THR A 24 60.82 -23.29 -10.34
N ALA A 25 59.93 -22.84 -11.22
CA ALA A 25 58.62 -22.35 -10.78
C ALA A 25 57.77 -23.57 -10.42
N GLY A 26 57.39 -23.69 -9.15
CA GLY A 26 56.48 -24.75 -8.71
C GLY A 26 55.07 -24.44 -9.21
N PHE A 27 54.44 -25.40 -9.88
CA PHE A 27 52.98 -25.36 -10.06
C PHE A 27 52.35 -25.68 -8.70
N THR A 28 52.01 -24.64 -7.94
CA THR A 28 51.04 -24.75 -6.86
C THR A 28 49.71 -25.11 -7.49
N VAL A 29 49.30 -26.38 -7.32
CA VAL A 29 47.90 -26.76 -7.50
C VAL A 29 47.12 -25.95 -6.47
N SER A 30 46.22 -25.07 -6.91
CA SER A 30 45.30 -24.39 -6.00
C SER A 30 44.46 -25.45 -5.31
N THR A 31 44.73 -25.68 -4.03
CA THR A 31 43.82 -26.41 -3.15
C THR A 31 42.55 -25.59 -3.04
N THR A 32 41.41 -26.20 -3.33
CA THR A 32 40.11 -25.65 -2.94
C THR A 32 40.14 -25.37 -1.44
N ALA A 33 39.85 -24.11 -1.06
CA ALA A 33 39.74 -23.73 0.34
C ALA A 33 38.75 -24.65 1.05
N THR A 34 39.08 -25.03 2.28
CA THR A 34 38.16 -25.79 3.14
C THR A 34 37.49 -24.83 4.11
N ALA A 35 36.32 -25.16 4.64
CA ALA A 35 35.52 -24.24 5.47
C ALA A 35 36.22 -23.67 6.74
N ALA A 36 37.43 -24.13 7.08
CA ALA A 36 38.30 -23.49 8.06
C ALA A 36 38.88 -22.13 7.62
N ASP A 37 38.83 -21.80 6.32
CA ASP A 37 39.40 -20.58 5.73
C ASP A 37 38.39 -19.41 5.62
N GLN A 38 37.11 -19.61 5.96
CA GLN A 38 36.02 -18.61 5.88
C GLN A 38 35.17 -18.63 7.16
N PRO A 39 35.48 -17.82 8.20
CA PRO A 39 34.86 -17.94 9.52
C PRO A 39 33.35 -17.62 9.56
N TRP A 40 32.83 -16.78 8.64
CA TRP A 40 31.40 -16.50 8.48
C TRP A 40 30.58 -17.71 7.96
N MET A 41 31.22 -18.77 7.46
CA MET A 41 30.55 -20.02 7.10
C MET A 41 30.39 -20.99 8.29
N ASN A 42 30.67 -20.53 9.53
CA ASN A 42 30.46 -21.32 10.73
C ASN A 42 29.02 -21.19 11.26
N THR A 43 28.18 -22.18 10.95
CA THR A 43 26.78 -22.30 11.41
C THR A 43 26.58 -22.55 12.92
N SER A 44 27.61 -22.33 13.73
CA SER A 44 27.51 -22.29 15.20
C SER A 44 27.68 -20.88 15.80
N LEU A 45 27.80 -19.87 14.95
CA LEU A 45 27.71 -18.44 15.28
C LEU A 45 26.31 -17.92 14.89
N SER A 46 25.91 -16.78 15.46
CA SER A 46 24.67 -16.08 15.07
C SER A 46 24.78 -15.46 13.66
N ALA A 47 23.64 -15.03 13.09
CA ALA A 47 23.63 -14.39 11.77
C ALA A 47 24.42 -13.07 11.76
N GLU A 48 24.32 -12.29 12.83
CA GLU A 48 25.05 -11.04 13.06
C GLU A 48 26.55 -11.29 13.21
N GLU A 49 26.96 -12.28 14.02
CA GLU A 49 28.37 -12.67 14.16
C GLU A 49 28.98 -13.11 12.81
N ARG A 50 28.21 -13.80 11.97
CA ARG A 50 28.62 -14.21 10.62
C ARG A 50 28.68 -13.03 9.65
N SER A 51 27.75 -12.09 9.80
CA SER A 51 27.69 -10.83 9.03
C SER A 51 28.91 -9.94 9.30
N ASP A 52 29.21 -9.65 10.56
CA ASP A 52 30.41 -8.92 10.99
C ASP A 52 31.70 -9.53 10.40
N LEU A 53 31.87 -10.85 10.53
CA LEU A 53 33.04 -11.59 10.04
C LEU A 53 33.18 -11.57 8.51
N LEU A 54 32.06 -11.51 7.78
CA LEU A 54 32.04 -11.35 6.33
C LEU A 54 32.42 -9.91 5.93
N ILE A 55 31.89 -8.92 6.63
CA ILE A 55 32.08 -7.49 6.34
C ILE A 55 33.50 -7.02 6.71
N GLU A 56 34.14 -7.60 7.74
CA GLU A 56 35.58 -7.40 8.02
C GLU A 56 36.45 -7.93 6.87
N ALA A 57 36.06 -9.04 6.25
CA ALA A 57 36.81 -9.67 5.15
C ALA A 57 36.62 -8.98 3.78
N MET A 58 35.59 -8.13 3.62
CA MET A 58 35.29 -7.46 2.35
C MET A 58 36.14 -6.21 2.08
N THR A 59 36.66 -6.12 0.86
CA THR A 59 37.27 -4.86 0.35
C THR A 59 36.21 -3.80 0.06
N LEU A 60 36.60 -2.51 0.06
CA LEU A 60 35.66 -1.41 -0.26
C LEU A 60 35.01 -1.56 -1.65
N GLU A 61 35.72 -2.10 -2.65
CA GLU A 61 35.16 -2.38 -3.98
C GLU A 61 34.03 -3.43 -3.91
N GLN A 62 34.25 -4.52 -3.16
CA GLN A 62 33.22 -5.53 -2.89
C GLN A 62 32.06 -4.98 -2.07
N LYS A 63 32.31 -4.08 -1.11
CA LYS A 63 31.27 -3.41 -0.32
C LYS A 63 30.37 -2.52 -1.20
N MET A 64 30.98 -1.69 -2.05
CA MET A 64 30.25 -0.86 -3.02
C MET A 64 29.50 -1.67 -4.09
N GLN A 65 30.02 -2.83 -4.52
CA GLN A 65 29.29 -3.75 -5.39
C GLN A 65 27.99 -4.24 -4.74
N GLN A 66 28.03 -4.53 -3.44
CA GLN A 66 26.94 -5.25 -2.78
C GLN A 66 25.74 -4.37 -2.41
N ILE A 67 25.89 -3.07 -2.20
CA ILE A 67 24.77 -2.15 -1.87
C ILE A 67 23.95 -1.69 -3.09
N ALA A 68 24.23 -2.15 -4.32
CA ALA A 68 23.56 -1.67 -5.52
C ALA A 68 23.22 -2.80 -6.51
N MET A 69 21.94 -2.93 -6.88
CA MET A 69 21.48 -4.00 -7.76
C MET A 69 21.71 -3.64 -9.24
N LYS A 70 22.25 -4.58 -10.02
CA LYS A 70 22.76 -4.33 -11.38
C LYS A 70 22.46 -5.50 -12.31
N PRO A 71 21.91 -5.27 -13.52
CA PRO A 71 21.73 -6.35 -14.51
C PRO A 71 23.09 -6.92 -14.95
N VAL A 72 23.39 -8.12 -14.49
CA VAL A 72 24.64 -8.86 -14.77
C VAL A 72 24.33 -10.21 -15.40
N ALA A 73 25.17 -10.67 -16.32
CA ALA A 73 24.87 -11.84 -17.13
C ALA A 73 24.66 -13.09 -16.25
N ASN A 74 23.44 -13.62 -16.24
CA ASN A 74 23.10 -14.83 -15.51
C ASN A 74 23.90 -16.02 -16.06
N THR A 75 24.96 -16.35 -15.34
CA THR A 75 25.92 -17.42 -15.62
C THR A 75 25.90 -18.49 -14.53
N THR A 76 25.06 -18.31 -13.50
CA THR A 76 24.99 -19.16 -12.31
C THR A 76 23.82 -20.14 -12.33
N ILE A 77 22.77 -19.89 -13.12
CA ILE A 77 21.63 -20.79 -13.29
C ILE A 77 21.67 -21.45 -14.70
N PRO A 78 22.07 -22.72 -14.83
CA PRO A 78 21.99 -23.45 -16.10
C PRO A 78 20.54 -23.58 -16.58
N GLY A 79 20.27 -23.18 -17.84
CA GLY A 79 18.94 -23.22 -18.45
C GLY A 79 18.15 -21.91 -18.39
N CYS A 80 18.60 -20.94 -17.59
CA CYS A 80 18.05 -19.58 -17.56
C CYS A 80 18.91 -18.66 -18.45
N ASP A 81 18.54 -18.50 -19.72
CA ASP A 81 19.20 -17.52 -20.60
C ASP A 81 19.04 -16.10 -20.02
N PHE A 82 20.10 -15.31 -19.98
CA PHE A 82 20.08 -14.00 -19.32
C PHE A 82 19.16 -12.98 -20.01
N SER A 83 18.25 -12.39 -19.23
CA SER A 83 17.51 -11.19 -19.59
C SER A 83 18.21 -9.92 -19.08
N ALA A 84 18.37 -8.91 -19.93
CA ALA A 84 18.93 -7.59 -19.56
C ALA A 84 18.06 -6.78 -18.57
N GLN A 85 16.96 -7.36 -18.08
CA GLN A 85 16.08 -6.83 -17.03
C GLN A 85 16.32 -7.53 -15.68
N GLY A 86 17.28 -8.47 -15.61
CA GLY A 86 17.53 -9.32 -14.46
C GLY A 86 17.87 -8.54 -13.18
N ARG A 87 17.24 -8.97 -12.08
CA ARG A 87 17.22 -8.29 -10.79
C ARG A 87 18.22 -8.95 -9.82
N HIS A 88 19.52 -8.71 -10.08
CA HIS A 88 20.62 -9.40 -9.39
C HIS A 88 21.53 -8.44 -8.62
N VAL A 89 21.87 -8.81 -7.38
CA VAL A 89 23.15 -8.42 -6.78
C VAL A 89 24.13 -9.55 -7.09
N GLU A 90 25.20 -9.24 -7.81
CA GLU A 90 26.20 -10.24 -8.24
C GLU A 90 26.90 -10.85 -7.03
N GLY A 91 26.92 -12.19 -6.92
CA GLY A 91 27.60 -12.89 -5.83
C GLY A 91 29.12 -12.72 -5.88
N ILE A 92 29.81 -13.09 -4.79
CA ILE A 92 31.27 -12.99 -4.65
C ILE A 92 31.80 -14.38 -4.26
N PRO A 93 32.19 -15.23 -5.24
CA PRO A 93 32.52 -16.63 -5.01
C PRO A 93 33.70 -16.86 -4.07
N GLU A 94 34.70 -15.98 -4.04
CA GLU A 94 35.83 -16.06 -3.12
C GLU A 94 35.46 -15.78 -1.65
N LEU A 95 34.31 -15.12 -1.42
CA LEU A 95 33.70 -14.93 -0.10
C LEU A 95 32.52 -15.86 0.16
N SER A 96 32.21 -16.77 -0.77
CA SER A 96 31.01 -17.63 -0.74
C SER A 96 29.67 -16.86 -0.69
N ILE A 97 29.65 -15.57 -1.05
CA ILE A 97 28.41 -14.79 -1.15
C ILE A 97 27.62 -15.28 -2.38
N PRO A 98 26.39 -15.81 -2.21
CA PRO A 98 25.55 -16.22 -3.34
C PRO A 98 25.06 -15.00 -4.13
N THR A 99 24.73 -15.18 -5.41
CA THR A 99 24.00 -14.16 -6.18
C THR A 99 22.60 -14.01 -5.60
N LEU A 100 22.28 -12.84 -5.05
CA LEU A 100 20.94 -12.52 -4.55
C LEU A 100 20.05 -12.13 -5.74
N ARG A 101 18.98 -12.90 -5.98
CA ARG A 101 18.06 -12.70 -7.11
C ARG A 101 16.65 -12.36 -6.64
N MET A 102 15.99 -11.41 -7.33
CA MET A 102 14.69 -10.89 -6.90
C MET A 102 13.62 -11.04 -8.00
N THR A 103 12.37 -11.32 -7.63
CA THR A 103 11.25 -11.38 -8.59
C THR A 103 10.05 -10.56 -8.15
N ASN A 104 9.30 -9.99 -9.11
CA ASN A 104 8.00 -9.39 -8.82
C ASN A 104 7.05 -10.48 -8.29
N GLY A 105 6.37 -10.23 -7.17
CA GLY A 105 5.19 -11.01 -6.80
C GLY A 105 3.93 -10.48 -7.52
N PRO A 106 3.00 -11.33 -8.01
CA PRO A 106 3.10 -12.78 -8.18
C PRO A 106 3.47 -13.15 -9.64
N PHE A 107 4.78 -13.15 -9.91
CA PHE A 107 5.48 -13.51 -11.16
C PHE A 107 5.24 -12.68 -12.43
N GLY A 108 6.14 -11.71 -12.63
CA GLY A 108 6.42 -11.10 -13.94
C GLY A 108 7.90 -11.17 -14.33
N ASN A 109 8.15 -11.29 -15.65
CA ASN A 109 9.47 -11.33 -16.31
C ASN A 109 10.58 -10.51 -15.61
N GLY A 110 11.79 -11.05 -15.63
CA GLY A 110 12.98 -10.43 -15.04
C GLY A 110 14.26 -11.12 -15.43
N ASP A 111 14.50 -12.27 -14.82
CA ASP A 111 15.85 -12.86 -14.71
C ASP A 111 16.21 -13.82 -15.84
N CYS A 112 15.23 -14.61 -16.30
CA CYS A 112 15.34 -15.46 -17.48
C CYS A 112 14.71 -14.77 -18.71
N LEU A 113 15.30 -14.98 -19.88
CA LEU A 113 14.85 -14.48 -21.19
C LEU A 113 13.49 -15.07 -21.61
N VAL A 114 13.17 -16.25 -21.09
CA VAL A 114 11.85 -16.85 -21.05
C VAL A 114 11.56 -17.11 -19.57
N ALA A 115 10.53 -16.49 -19.00
CA ALA A 115 10.11 -16.79 -17.64
C ALA A 115 9.63 -18.25 -17.52
N PRO A 116 9.85 -18.92 -16.38
CA PRO A 116 9.17 -20.18 -16.06
C PRO A 116 7.64 -20.04 -16.11
N GLU A 117 6.95 -21.16 -16.30
CA GLU A 117 5.53 -21.25 -15.99
C GLU A 117 5.33 -21.17 -14.47
N SER A 118 4.24 -20.54 -14.03
CA SER A 118 3.95 -20.29 -12.61
C SER A 118 2.44 -20.17 -12.39
N THR A 119 1.96 -20.53 -11.19
CA THR A 119 0.55 -20.51 -10.82
C THR A 119 -0.03 -19.09 -10.87
N GLY A 120 -1.10 -18.92 -11.66
CA GLY A 120 -1.88 -17.69 -11.73
C GLY A 120 -2.77 -17.50 -10.50
N LEU A 121 -2.17 -16.90 -9.46
CA LEU A 121 -2.80 -16.56 -8.18
C LEU A 121 -3.81 -15.41 -8.26
N THR A 122 -4.80 -15.42 -7.36
CA THR A 122 -5.85 -14.39 -7.23
C THR A 122 -5.28 -13.04 -6.77
N SER A 123 -6.07 -11.97 -6.95
CA SER A 123 -5.75 -10.65 -6.37
C SER A 123 -5.66 -10.65 -4.83
N ALA A 124 -4.94 -9.69 -4.26
CA ALA A 124 -4.85 -9.51 -2.81
C ALA A 124 -6.19 -9.09 -2.18
N LEU A 125 -7.05 -8.37 -2.93
CA LEU A 125 -8.43 -8.12 -2.53
C LEU A 125 -9.24 -9.42 -2.40
N THR A 126 -9.05 -10.40 -3.29
CA THR A 126 -9.65 -11.75 -3.15
C THR A 126 -9.18 -12.42 -1.86
N VAL A 127 -7.87 -12.36 -1.56
CA VAL A 127 -7.28 -12.96 -0.35
C VAL A 127 -7.84 -12.30 0.91
N ALA A 128 -7.79 -10.97 1.00
CA ALA A 128 -8.31 -10.23 2.16
C ALA A 128 -9.82 -10.41 2.33
N SER A 129 -10.57 -10.50 1.22
CA SER A 129 -12.01 -10.76 1.25
C SER A 129 -12.38 -12.07 1.94
N SER A 130 -11.45 -13.02 2.06
CA SER A 130 -11.72 -14.24 2.82
C SER A 130 -11.97 -13.98 4.31
N PHE A 131 -11.36 -12.94 4.88
CA PHE A 131 -11.20 -12.74 6.33
C PHE A 131 -10.72 -14.02 7.05
N ASP A 132 -9.80 -14.75 6.41
CA ASP A 132 -9.13 -15.94 6.95
C ASP A 132 -7.61 -15.87 6.72
N PRO A 133 -6.76 -15.81 7.78
CA PRO A 133 -5.31 -15.79 7.62
C PRO A 133 -4.76 -17.03 6.90
N ALA A 134 -5.42 -18.19 7.01
CA ALA A 134 -4.98 -19.43 6.35
C ALA A 134 -5.13 -19.36 4.82
N VAL A 135 -6.04 -18.53 4.31
CA VAL A 135 -6.17 -18.25 2.86
C VAL A 135 -4.99 -17.41 2.36
N SER A 136 -4.53 -16.44 3.16
CA SER A 136 -3.31 -15.67 2.85
C SER A 136 -2.04 -16.51 3.00
N GLN A 137 -1.99 -17.42 3.99
CA GLN A 137 -0.93 -18.40 4.14
C GLN A 137 -0.85 -19.32 2.91
N ALA A 138 -1.97 -19.90 2.46
CA ALA A 138 -2.01 -20.79 1.29
C ALA A 138 -1.56 -20.09 -0.02
N TRP A 139 -1.89 -18.81 -0.18
CA TRP A 139 -1.37 -17.98 -1.28
C TRP A 139 0.16 -17.79 -1.16
N GLY A 140 0.64 -17.52 0.07
CA GLY A 140 2.06 -17.38 0.41
C GLY A 140 2.89 -18.65 0.21
N ASP A 141 2.35 -19.82 0.54
CA ASP A 141 2.99 -21.13 0.37
C ASP A 141 3.25 -21.44 -1.11
N ILE A 142 2.26 -21.19 -1.98
CA ILE A 142 2.38 -21.40 -3.44
C ILE A 142 3.48 -20.49 -4.00
N ILE A 143 3.42 -19.18 -3.72
CA ILE A 143 4.37 -18.23 -4.29
C ILE A 143 5.78 -18.40 -3.69
N GLY A 144 5.91 -18.83 -2.43
CA GLY A 144 7.17 -19.15 -1.77
C GLY A 144 7.88 -20.36 -2.40
N GLU A 145 7.15 -21.47 -2.56
CA GLU A 145 7.64 -22.67 -3.27
C GLU A 145 8.11 -22.31 -4.68
N GLU A 146 7.27 -21.59 -5.44
CA GLU A 146 7.56 -21.24 -6.83
C GLU A 146 8.70 -20.20 -6.94
N THR A 147 8.92 -19.36 -5.93
CA THR A 147 10.09 -18.45 -5.85
C THR A 147 11.39 -19.19 -5.61
N ARG A 148 11.39 -20.16 -4.67
CA ARG A 148 12.56 -21.04 -4.47
C ARG A 148 12.81 -21.90 -5.71
N ALA A 149 11.77 -22.46 -6.32
CA ALA A 149 11.85 -23.32 -7.49
C ALA A 149 12.33 -22.58 -8.76
N SER A 150 11.91 -21.33 -8.95
CA SER A 150 12.40 -20.44 -10.02
C SER A 150 13.80 -19.85 -9.74
N ALA A 151 14.46 -20.29 -8.66
CA ALA A 151 15.81 -19.93 -8.26
C ALA A 151 16.03 -18.47 -7.84
N HIS A 152 15.00 -17.82 -7.31
CA HIS A 152 15.07 -16.50 -6.70
C HIS A 152 15.21 -16.56 -5.18
N ASN A 153 15.82 -15.54 -4.60
CA ASN A 153 16.06 -15.39 -3.16
C ASN A 153 15.06 -14.46 -2.47
N VAL A 154 14.39 -13.60 -3.24
CA VAL A 154 13.59 -12.48 -2.76
C VAL A 154 12.34 -12.32 -3.62
N LEU A 155 11.19 -12.16 -2.98
CA LEU A 155 9.89 -11.98 -3.60
C LEU A 155 9.33 -10.60 -3.21
N LEU A 156 9.07 -9.74 -4.20
CA LEU A 156 8.59 -8.36 -3.97
C LEU A 156 7.09 -8.33 -3.59
N THR A 157 6.77 -8.86 -2.41
CA THR A 157 5.44 -9.05 -1.83
C THR A 157 5.54 -9.18 -0.29
N PRO A 158 4.49 -8.88 0.49
CA PRO A 158 3.16 -8.40 0.11
C PRO A 158 3.12 -6.90 -0.23
N GLY A 159 2.09 -6.49 -0.99
CA GLY A 159 1.69 -5.08 -1.07
C GLY A 159 0.74 -4.73 0.09
N ILE A 160 1.13 -3.79 0.95
CA ILE A 160 0.42 -3.48 2.21
C ILE A 160 0.19 -1.98 2.44
N ASN A 161 0.27 -1.20 1.37
CA ASN A 161 -0.45 0.08 1.24
C ASN A 161 -1.96 -0.16 1.43
N LEU A 162 -2.71 0.90 1.75
CA LEU A 162 -4.13 0.82 2.08
C LEU A 162 -4.96 1.37 0.93
N SER A 163 -6.14 0.80 0.69
CA SER A 163 -7.02 1.21 -0.40
C SER A 163 -7.80 2.51 -0.12
N ARG A 164 -7.08 3.54 0.37
CA ARG A 164 -7.54 4.90 0.68
C ARG A 164 -8.40 5.50 -0.43
N VAL A 165 -7.88 5.46 -1.65
CA VAL A 165 -8.52 6.05 -2.83
C VAL A 165 -9.17 4.93 -3.64
N ALA A 166 -10.49 5.00 -3.82
CA ALA A 166 -11.23 4.01 -4.60
C ALA A 166 -10.64 3.84 -6.01
N GLN A 167 -10.33 4.94 -6.70
CA GLN A 167 -9.76 4.96 -8.05
C GLN A 167 -8.34 4.37 -8.17
N ALA A 168 -7.61 4.15 -7.07
CA ALA A 168 -6.18 3.86 -7.12
C ALA A 168 -5.84 2.65 -7.98
N GLY A 169 -4.86 2.80 -8.87
CA GLY A 169 -4.55 1.82 -9.91
C GLY A 169 -4.13 0.45 -9.40
N ARG A 170 -3.68 0.34 -8.13
CA ARG A 170 -3.07 -0.86 -7.55
C ARG A 170 -3.84 -1.47 -6.37
N ASN A 171 -5.08 -1.08 -6.11
CA ASN A 171 -5.87 -1.65 -5.01
C ASN A 171 -5.93 -3.19 -5.04
N PHE A 172 -5.91 -3.81 -6.22
CA PHE A 172 -5.84 -5.28 -6.39
C PHE A 172 -4.53 -5.95 -5.91
N GLU A 173 -3.44 -5.20 -5.71
CA GLU A 173 -2.19 -5.68 -5.11
C GLU A 173 -2.19 -5.56 -3.58
N TYR A 174 -3.22 -4.93 -2.99
CA TYR A 174 -3.32 -4.59 -1.59
C TYR A 174 -4.48 -5.32 -0.90
N PHE A 175 -4.48 -5.33 0.44
CA PHE A 175 -5.45 -6.06 1.26
C PHE A 175 -6.70 -5.24 1.67
N GLY A 176 -6.93 -4.07 1.07
CA GLY A 176 -8.12 -3.24 1.30
C GLY A 176 -7.87 -2.01 2.18
N GLU A 177 -8.94 -1.49 2.78
CA GLU A 177 -8.95 -0.16 3.44
C GLU A 177 -8.71 -0.18 4.96
N ASP A 178 -8.60 -1.36 5.58
CA ASP A 178 -8.43 -1.48 7.03
C ASP A 178 -7.01 -1.96 7.40
N PRO A 179 -6.28 -1.24 8.28
CA PRO A 179 -4.91 -1.58 8.63
C PRO A 179 -4.77 -2.89 9.41
N TYR A 180 -5.74 -3.25 10.26
CA TYR A 180 -5.68 -4.50 11.02
C TYR A 180 -5.92 -5.69 10.09
N LEU A 181 -6.92 -5.62 9.21
CA LEU A 181 -7.13 -6.65 8.17
C LEU A 181 -5.88 -6.79 7.29
N ALA A 182 -5.30 -5.67 6.84
CA ALA A 182 -4.10 -5.69 6.00
C ALA A 182 -2.89 -6.30 6.71
N GLY A 183 -2.63 -5.93 7.97
CA GLY A 183 -1.54 -6.48 8.77
C GLY A 183 -1.70 -7.97 9.05
N VAL A 184 -2.88 -8.45 9.45
CA VAL A 184 -3.14 -9.89 9.68
C VAL A 184 -2.91 -10.70 8.39
N MET A 185 -3.37 -10.21 7.24
CA MET A 185 -3.14 -10.90 5.95
C MET A 185 -1.67 -10.87 5.53
N ALA A 186 -0.96 -9.79 5.84
CA ALA A 186 0.46 -9.63 5.56
C ALA A 186 1.33 -10.57 6.41
N VAL A 187 1.11 -10.63 7.73
CA VAL A 187 1.82 -11.52 8.67
C VAL A 187 1.72 -12.98 8.22
N ALA A 188 0.52 -13.43 7.85
CA ALA A 188 0.31 -14.79 7.36
C ALA A 188 1.04 -15.08 6.03
N GLN A 189 1.03 -14.13 5.09
CA GLN A 189 1.71 -14.28 3.80
C GLN A 189 3.24 -14.23 3.92
N VAL A 190 3.77 -13.34 4.77
CA VAL A 190 5.21 -13.18 4.97
C VAL A 190 5.81 -14.40 5.65
N ASN A 191 5.18 -14.93 6.70
CA ASN A 191 5.64 -16.16 7.34
C ASN A 191 5.67 -17.33 6.34
N ALA A 192 4.58 -17.54 5.57
CA ALA A 192 4.51 -18.60 4.57
C ALA A 192 5.61 -18.49 3.49
N VAL A 193 5.89 -17.30 2.97
CA VAL A 193 6.98 -17.09 2.00
C VAL A 193 8.36 -17.32 2.63
N GLN A 194 8.57 -16.84 3.86
CA GLN A 194 9.86 -16.95 4.54
C GLN A 194 10.20 -18.37 5.01
N ASP A 195 9.21 -19.24 5.28
CA ASP A 195 9.40 -20.67 5.54
C ASP A 195 10.04 -21.42 4.35
N TRP A 196 9.91 -20.92 3.12
CA TRP A 196 10.65 -21.42 1.95
C TRP A 196 12.09 -20.90 1.83
N GLY A 197 12.59 -20.16 2.83
CA GLY A 197 13.90 -19.51 2.82
C GLY A 197 14.00 -18.38 1.79
N VAL A 198 12.86 -17.78 1.43
CA VAL A 198 12.72 -16.67 0.47
C VAL A 198 12.45 -15.38 1.26
N GLN A 199 13.16 -14.31 0.96
CA GLN A 199 12.92 -13.00 1.60
C GLN A 199 11.63 -12.39 1.07
N SER A 200 10.70 -12.03 1.96
CA SER A 200 9.59 -11.14 1.63
C SER A 200 10.05 -9.68 1.59
N VAL A 201 9.33 -8.87 0.82
CA VAL A 201 9.51 -7.41 0.76
C VAL A 201 8.16 -6.72 0.93
N ALA A 202 7.86 -6.27 2.16
CA ALA A 202 6.67 -5.48 2.40
C ALA A 202 6.80 -4.13 1.71
N LYS A 203 5.78 -3.73 0.94
CA LYS A 203 5.85 -2.55 0.07
C LYS A 203 4.52 -1.79 0.00
N HIS A 204 4.50 -0.49 -0.24
CA HIS A 204 5.61 0.43 -0.51
C HIS A 204 5.61 1.47 0.63
N PHE A 205 6.67 1.46 1.43
CA PHE A 205 6.77 2.18 2.69
C PHE A 205 7.17 3.65 2.46
N ALA A 206 6.29 4.64 2.64
CA ALA A 206 4.88 4.57 2.98
C ALA A 206 4.04 5.48 2.06
N ALA A 207 2.73 5.55 2.30
CA ALA A 207 1.81 6.52 1.68
C ALA A 207 1.80 6.52 0.12
N ASN A 208 1.91 5.34 -0.51
CA ASN A 208 1.86 5.14 -1.97
C ASN A 208 0.44 4.77 -2.42
N GLU A 209 -0.54 5.57 -1.99
CA GLU A 209 -1.97 5.24 -2.06
C GLU A 209 -2.64 5.72 -3.38
N GLN A 210 -1.85 6.20 -4.34
CA GLN A 210 -2.25 6.55 -5.71
C GLN A 210 -1.08 6.41 -6.69
N GLU A 211 -1.38 6.17 -7.97
CA GLU A 211 -0.37 6.06 -9.03
C GLU A 211 -0.11 7.39 -9.74
N THR A 212 -1.08 8.30 -9.75
CA THR A 212 -1.00 9.61 -10.40
C THR A 212 0.12 10.43 -9.79
N ALA A 213 1.12 10.74 -10.62
CA ALA A 213 2.33 11.48 -10.24
C ALA A 213 3.20 10.86 -9.12
N ARG A 214 2.99 9.57 -8.77
CA ARG A 214 3.68 8.88 -7.65
C ARG A 214 5.20 9.10 -7.60
N ASN A 215 5.86 9.14 -8.77
CA ASN A 215 7.33 9.31 -8.91
C ASN A 215 7.86 10.72 -8.61
N THR A 216 6.98 11.64 -8.18
CA THR A 216 7.28 13.07 -8.05
C THR A 216 6.46 13.77 -6.98
N MET A 217 5.20 13.38 -6.78
CA MET A 217 4.25 14.07 -5.90
C MET A 217 4.75 14.19 -4.45
N ASP A 218 4.11 15.08 -3.70
CA ASP A 218 4.28 15.17 -2.25
C ASP A 218 2.99 14.76 -1.56
N THR A 219 3.10 13.78 -0.66
CA THR A 219 2.01 13.23 0.13
C THR A 219 2.10 13.82 1.53
N ILE A 220 1.13 14.64 1.91
CA ILE A 220 1.08 15.30 3.22
C ILE A 220 0.16 14.52 4.14
N VAL A 221 0.75 13.95 5.20
CA VAL A 221 0.07 13.12 6.21
C VAL A 221 0.56 13.57 7.58
N ASP A 222 -0.35 13.75 8.54
CA ASP A 222 0.07 14.01 9.92
C ASP A 222 0.52 12.73 10.64
N ASP A 223 1.29 12.96 11.69
CA ASP A 223 2.02 11.94 12.44
C ASP A 223 1.11 10.89 13.10
N GLN A 224 -0.01 11.31 13.69
CA GLN A 224 -1.03 10.40 14.22
C GLN A 224 -1.62 9.52 13.11
N THR A 225 -1.91 10.10 11.94
CA THR A 225 -2.48 9.35 10.82
C THR A 225 -1.47 8.39 10.19
N MET A 226 -0.16 8.71 10.23
CA MET A 226 0.91 7.79 9.85
C MET A 226 0.95 6.57 10.78
N HIS A 227 1.03 6.79 12.09
CA HIS A 227 1.15 5.73 13.08
C HIS A 227 -0.13 4.88 13.21
N GLU A 228 -1.32 5.49 13.27
CA GLU A 228 -2.59 4.78 13.51
C GLU A 228 -3.23 4.15 12.25
N LEU A 229 -2.76 4.46 11.04
CA LEU A 229 -3.21 3.82 9.80
C LEU A 229 -2.06 3.23 8.98
N TYR A 230 -1.22 4.08 8.37
CA TYR A 230 -0.35 3.65 7.27
C TYR A 230 0.87 2.81 7.71
N MET A 231 1.26 2.89 8.99
CA MET A 231 2.36 2.11 9.55
C MET A 231 1.93 0.79 10.20
N ILE A 232 0.71 0.69 10.75
CA ILE A 232 0.21 -0.53 11.42
C ILE A 232 0.44 -1.82 10.59
N PRO A 233 0.11 -1.91 9.29
CA PRO A 233 0.35 -3.15 8.53
C PRO A 233 1.83 -3.53 8.48
N PHE A 234 2.74 -2.54 8.45
CA PHE A 234 4.17 -2.77 8.48
C PHE A 234 4.62 -3.16 9.89
N GLU A 235 4.15 -2.48 10.94
CA GLU A 235 4.46 -2.81 12.35
C GLU A 235 4.09 -4.26 12.68
N MET A 236 2.85 -4.67 12.41
CA MET A 236 2.37 -6.04 12.57
C MET A 236 3.30 -7.03 11.84
N THR A 237 3.63 -6.74 10.59
CA THR A 237 4.50 -7.61 9.76
C THR A 237 5.95 -7.67 10.29
N ILE A 238 6.49 -6.57 10.82
CA ILE A 238 7.83 -6.50 11.38
C ILE A 238 7.92 -7.33 12.67
N GLN A 239 6.97 -7.12 13.59
CA GLN A 239 6.99 -7.72 14.93
C GLN A 239 6.54 -9.18 14.94
N GLU A 240 5.58 -9.58 14.11
CA GLU A 240 4.96 -10.92 14.15
C GLU A 240 5.46 -11.89 13.06
N ALA A 241 6.12 -11.39 12.00
CA ALA A 241 6.62 -12.22 10.91
C ALA A 241 8.14 -12.13 10.67
N ASN A 242 8.89 -11.43 11.54
CA ASN A 242 10.34 -11.21 11.41
C ASN A 242 10.72 -10.78 9.98
N LEU A 243 10.12 -9.69 9.52
CA LEU A 243 10.16 -9.27 8.12
C LEU A 243 11.60 -9.09 7.59
N ALA A 244 11.94 -9.83 6.53
CA ALA A 244 13.26 -9.81 5.92
C ALA A 244 13.64 -8.45 5.30
N SER A 245 12.70 -7.77 4.62
CA SER A 245 12.97 -6.49 3.97
C SER A 245 11.74 -5.62 3.73
N VAL A 246 11.99 -4.32 3.53
CA VAL A 246 10.99 -3.30 3.19
C VAL A 246 11.39 -2.60 1.89
N MET A 247 10.42 -2.27 1.04
CA MET A 247 10.64 -1.42 -0.13
C MET A 247 10.11 -0.01 0.14
N CYS A 248 10.99 0.99 0.15
CA CYS A 248 10.58 2.39 0.29
C CYS A 248 9.89 2.90 -0.99
N SER A 249 8.90 3.77 -0.81
CA SER A 249 7.99 4.22 -1.87
C SER A 249 8.56 5.31 -2.79
N TYR A 250 7.80 5.63 -3.84
CA TYR A 250 8.15 6.65 -4.84
C TYR A 250 7.96 8.13 -4.46
N PRO A 251 6.90 8.54 -3.72
CA PRO A 251 6.61 9.96 -3.52
C PRO A 251 7.52 10.60 -2.47
N HIS A 252 7.42 11.92 -2.35
CA HIS A 252 7.79 12.59 -1.11
C HIS A 252 6.71 12.30 -0.05
N LEU A 253 7.13 12.07 1.18
CA LEU A 253 6.28 12.11 2.37
C LEU A 253 6.69 13.35 3.15
N ASN A 254 5.76 14.29 3.34
CA ASN A 254 5.99 15.56 4.02
C ASN A 254 7.24 16.33 3.51
N GLY A 255 7.41 16.38 2.18
CA GLY A 255 8.47 17.15 1.50
C GLY A 255 9.80 16.42 1.27
N VAL A 256 9.96 15.17 1.72
CA VAL A 256 11.19 14.37 1.49
C VAL A 256 10.85 13.03 0.82
N TYR A 257 11.53 12.66 -0.27
CA TYR A 257 11.40 11.35 -0.92
C TYR A 257 11.50 10.22 0.10
N ALA A 258 10.54 9.28 0.10
CA ALA A 258 10.48 8.22 1.11
C ALA A 258 11.77 7.41 1.21
N CYS A 259 12.45 7.14 0.09
CA CYS A 259 13.75 6.46 0.05
C CYS A 259 14.96 7.28 0.54
N GLU A 260 14.77 8.52 0.98
CA GLU A 260 15.80 9.39 1.58
C GLU A 260 15.34 10.05 2.89
N ASN A 261 14.14 9.72 3.34
CA ASN A 261 13.53 10.29 4.54
C ASN A 261 14.05 9.54 5.78
N GLY A 262 15.02 10.16 6.47
CA GLY A 262 15.62 9.59 7.67
C GLY A 262 14.66 9.39 8.83
N GLN A 263 13.64 10.26 8.98
CA GLN A 263 12.59 10.09 10.00
C GLN A 263 11.76 8.85 9.71
N LEU A 264 11.31 8.68 8.46
CA LEU A 264 10.55 7.52 8.03
C LEU A 264 11.34 6.21 8.19
N LEU A 265 12.61 6.17 7.74
CA LEU A 265 13.35 4.91 7.58
C LEU A 265 14.32 4.57 8.71
N ASN A 266 14.84 5.52 9.49
CA ASN A 266 15.64 5.22 10.68
C ASN A 266 14.74 5.31 11.91
N ASP A 267 14.29 6.53 12.23
CA ASP A 267 13.61 6.86 13.48
C ASP A 267 12.35 5.98 13.64
N TRP A 268 11.32 6.22 12.81
CA TRP A 268 10.08 5.44 12.81
C TRP A 268 10.29 3.95 12.51
N LEU A 269 10.85 3.60 11.34
CA LEU A 269 10.90 2.19 10.92
C LEU A 269 11.80 1.30 11.81
N ARG A 270 12.94 1.79 12.32
CA ARG A 270 13.96 0.92 12.93
C ARG A 270 14.15 1.13 14.42
N ASP A 271 14.03 2.37 14.90
CA ASP A 271 14.17 2.67 16.31
C ASP A 271 12.82 2.50 17.03
N ASP A 272 11.70 2.96 16.45
CA ASP A 272 10.35 2.82 17.01
C ASP A 272 9.70 1.47 16.67
N LEU A 273 9.43 1.17 15.39
CA LEU A 273 8.86 -0.12 14.96
C LEU A 273 9.85 -1.30 15.10
N GLY A 274 11.10 -1.02 15.45
CA GLY A 274 12.10 -2.03 15.80
C GLY A 274 12.66 -2.84 14.63
N PHE A 275 12.44 -2.47 13.36
CA PHE A 275 12.86 -3.25 12.19
C PHE A 275 14.35 -3.60 12.16
N LYS A 276 14.67 -4.89 11.96
CA LYS A 276 16.04 -5.41 11.88
C LYS A 276 16.50 -5.82 10.48
N GLY A 277 15.56 -5.95 9.54
CA GLY A 277 15.84 -6.23 8.13
C GLY A 277 16.43 -5.01 7.39
N TYR A 278 16.44 -5.11 6.06
CA TYR A 278 17.03 -4.08 5.19
C TYR A 278 15.99 -3.37 4.31
N VAL A 279 16.26 -2.11 3.96
CA VAL A 279 15.42 -1.30 3.06
C VAL A 279 16.00 -1.31 1.64
N MET A 280 15.18 -1.63 0.65
CA MET A 280 15.48 -1.42 -0.77
C MET A 280 14.60 -0.31 -1.37
N SER A 281 15.03 0.29 -2.47
CA SER A 281 14.20 1.27 -3.18
C SER A 281 13.15 0.59 -4.06
N ASP A 282 12.03 1.26 -4.35
CA ASP A 282 11.33 0.97 -5.61
C ASP A 282 12.19 1.46 -6.80
N ARG A 283 11.82 1.08 -8.02
CA ARG A 283 12.66 1.08 -9.23
C ARG A 283 13.05 2.47 -9.71
N GLY A 284 14.11 3.00 -9.11
CA GLY A 284 14.60 4.36 -9.36
C GLY A 284 13.93 5.43 -8.50
N ALA A 285 13.41 5.05 -7.33
CA ALA A 285 12.96 5.96 -6.26
C ALA A 285 14.12 6.52 -5.42
N THR A 286 15.37 6.14 -5.72
CA THR A 286 16.58 6.81 -5.21
C THR A 286 16.89 8.04 -6.07
N HIS A 287 17.24 9.17 -5.46
CA HIS A 287 17.50 10.46 -6.09
C HIS A 287 18.86 11.10 -5.70
N THR A 288 19.54 10.59 -4.67
CA THR A 288 20.89 10.99 -4.25
C THR A 288 21.72 9.81 -3.72
N THR A 289 23.02 10.03 -3.52
CA THR A 289 23.92 9.05 -2.87
C THR A 289 23.91 9.22 -1.35
N ALA A 290 24.37 10.38 -0.85
CA ALA A 290 24.63 10.55 0.58
C ALA A 290 23.34 10.65 1.41
N ALA A 291 22.33 11.41 0.97
CA ALA A 291 21.11 11.57 1.76
C ALA A 291 20.29 10.27 1.81
N ALA A 292 20.25 9.49 0.72
CA ALA A 292 19.67 8.14 0.73
C ALA A 292 20.39 7.18 1.71
N ILE A 293 21.74 7.13 1.70
CA ILE A 293 22.51 6.26 2.61
C ILE A 293 22.30 6.67 4.08
N LYS A 294 22.45 7.96 4.42
CA LYS A 294 22.27 8.45 5.80
C LYS A 294 20.80 8.40 6.23
N GLY A 295 19.88 8.60 5.29
CA GLY A 295 18.44 8.43 5.45
C GLY A 295 17.98 6.97 5.53
N GLY A 296 18.88 5.98 5.53
CA GLY A 296 18.54 4.61 5.87
C GLY A 296 18.09 3.70 4.73
N LEU A 297 18.31 4.06 3.46
CA LEU A 297 18.21 3.11 2.34
C LEU A 297 19.43 2.18 2.35
N ASP A 298 19.25 0.86 2.25
CA ASP A 298 20.35 -0.13 2.23
C ASP A 298 20.69 -0.65 0.82
N LEU A 299 19.75 -0.62 -0.13
CA LEU A 299 19.94 -1.18 -1.49
C LEU A 299 19.28 -0.35 -2.61
N GLU A 300 20.06 0.20 -3.54
CA GLU A 300 19.52 0.84 -4.77
C GLU A 300 19.03 -0.23 -5.76
N PHE A 301 17.75 -0.18 -6.12
CA PHE A 301 17.06 -1.11 -7.03
C PHE A 301 16.53 -0.35 -8.26
N ALA A 302 16.68 -0.80 -9.52
CA ALA A 302 17.21 -2.07 -10.01
C ALA A 302 18.37 -1.91 -11.02
N SER A 303 18.95 -0.71 -11.13
CA SER A 303 20.07 -0.41 -12.02
C SER A 303 20.74 0.88 -11.52
N PRO A 304 22.02 0.87 -11.11
CA PRO A 304 22.50 1.92 -10.23
C PRO A 304 22.70 3.25 -10.95
N LYS A 305 22.17 4.32 -10.36
CA LYS A 305 22.44 5.72 -10.76
C LYS A 305 23.20 6.45 -9.67
N TRP A 306 22.90 6.17 -8.40
CA TRP A 306 23.37 6.94 -7.26
C TRP A 306 24.35 6.17 -6.39
N PHE A 307 24.12 4.88 -6.16
CA PHE A 307 25.05 3.99 -5.46
C PHE A 307 26.05 3.41 -6.48
N THR A 308 26.68 4.30 -7.25
CA THR A 308 27.77 3.95 -8.17
C THR A 308 29.12 4.21 -7.48
N PRO A 309 30.17 3.40 -7.74
CA PRO A 309 31.47 3.58 -7.12
C PRO A 309 32.01 5.01 -7.22
N THR A 310 31.87 5.66 -8.38
CA THR A 310 32.29 7.06 -8.60
C THR A 310 31.64 8.06 -7.64
N LEU A 311 30.36 7.86 -7.28
CA LEU A 311 29.63 8.77 -6.40
C LEU A 311 29.85 8.42 -4.92
N ILE A 312 29.95 7.13 -4.60
CA ILE A 312 30.27 6.65 -3.24
C ILE A 312 31.70 7.08 -2.86
N GLU A 313 32.69 6.89 -3.74
CA GLU A 313 34.07 7.38 -3.55
C GLU A 313 34.12 8.90 -3.39
N ALA A 314 33.29 9.65 -4.12
CA ALA A 314 33.20 11.10 -3.98
C ALA A 314 32.64 11.51 -2.60
N ALA A 315 31.55 10.88 -2.16
CA ALA A 315 30.94 11.16 -0.86
C ALA A 315 31.85 10.75 0.32
N LEU A 316 32.56 9.62 0.20
CA LEU A 316 33.62 9.21 1.15
C LEU A 316 34.81 10.17 1.17
N THR A 317 35.15 10.79 0.03
CA THR A 317 36.24 11.78 -0.07
C THR A 317 35.85 13.14 0.50
N GLU A 318 34.57 13.50 0.39
CA GLU A 318 33.98 14.71 0.98
C GLU A 318 33.73 14.56 2.49
N GLY A 319 33.49 13.32 2.96
CA GLY A 319 33.07 13.03 4.34
C GLY A 319 31.56 13.18 4.55
N SER A 320 30.75 13.12 3.48
CA SER A 320 29.28 13.12 3.54
C SER A 320 28.69 11.74 3.85
N ILE A 321 29.49 10.67 3.73
CA ILE A 321 29.25 9.33 4.28
C ILE A 321 30.58 8.75 4.81
N GLU A 322 30.51 7.73 5.67
CA GLU A 322 31.66 6.94 6.11
C GLU A 322 31.56 5.47 5.62
N VAL A 323 32.67 4.72 5.64
CA VAL A 323 32.62 3.27 5.31
C VAL A 323 31.73 2.50 6.31
N ALA A 324 31.65 2.97 7.56
CA ALA A 324 30.76 2.42 8.58
C ALA A 324 29.25 2.63 8.29
N ASP A 325 28.89 3.52 7.36
CA ASP A 325 27.52 3.61 6.85
C ASP A 325 27.24 2.46 5.89
N ILE A 326 28.16 2.20 4.95
CA ILE A 326 28.08 1.09 3.98
C ILE A 326 28.07 -0.26 4.70
N ASP A 327 28.92 -0.43 5.72
CA ASP A 327 29.00 -1.66 6.51
C ASP A 327 27.66 -1.98 7.19
N ARG A 328 26.92 -0.96 7.66
CA ARG A 328 25.58 -1.11 8.25
C ARG A 328 24.50 -1.50 7.23
N GLN A 329 24.58 -1.00 6.00
CA GLN A 329 23.68 -1.40 4.91
C GLN A 329 23.86 -2.89 4.57
N LEU A 330 25.12 -3.33 4.53
CA LEU A 330 25.49 -4.71 4.25
C LEU A 330 25.08 -5.65 5.39
N ASP A 331 25.26 -5.20 6.64
CA ASP A 331 25.00 -6.01 7.82
C ASP A 331 23.55 -6.48 7.93
N ARG A 332 22.61 -5.53 7.91
CA ARG A 332 21.16 -5.78 7.91
C ARG A 332 20.75 -6.85 6.89
N ARG A 333 21.32 -6.77 5.68
CA ARG A 333 21.00 -7.69 4.58
C ARG A 333 21.72 -9.03 4.70
N PHE A 334 22.98 -9.07 5.10
CA PHE A 334 23.71 -10.33 5.24
C PHE A 334 23.23 -11.15 6.44
N THR A 335 22.86 -10.51 7.54
CA THR A 335 22.13 -11.13 8.66
C THR A 335 20.87 -11.85 8.17
N VAL A 336 19.97 -11.14 7.48
CA VAL A 336 18.76 -11.73 6.84
C VAL A 336 19.08 -12.88 5.87
N MET A 337 20.19 -12.81 5.12
CA MET A 337 20.64 -13.89 4.24
C MET A 337 21.22 -15.11 5.00
N PHE A 338 21.74 -14.92 6.22
CA PHE A 338 22.17 -16.01 7.09
C PHE A 338 21.00 -16.64 7.86
N ASP A 339 20.06 -15.84 8.38
CA ASP A 339 18.87 -16.33 9.10
C ASP A 339 17.97 -17.21 8.23
N LEU A 340 17.67 -16.77 7.01
CA LEU A 340 16.92 -17.57 6.02
C LEU A 340 17.78 -18.66 5.34
N GLY A 341 18.96 -18.96 5.90
CA GLY A 341 19.83 -20.05 5.46
C GLY A 341 20.38 -19.94 4.04
N GLN A 342 20.33 -18.76 3.41
CA GLN A 342 20.64 -18.59 1.98
C GLN A 342 22.15 -18.74 1.65
N PHE A 343 23.02 -18.69 2.65
CA PHE A 343 24.42 -19.11 2.54
C PHE A 343 24.62 -20.62 2.73
N ASP A 344 23.73 -21.29 3.46
CA ASP A 344 23.91 -22.68 3.94
C ASP A 344 23.16 -23.71 3.05
N ASP A 345 22.00 -23.35 2.49
CA ASP A 345 21.34 -24.02 1.36
C ASP A 345 21.11 -23.01 0.21
N PRO A 346 22.17 -22.64 -0.54
CA PRO A 346 22.15 -21.51 -1.48
C PRO A 346 21.34 -21.81 -2.74
N ILE A 347 20.31 -21.00 -2.99
CA ILE A 347 19.40 -21.11 -4.13
C ILE A 347 20.16 -20.86 -5.46
N ASN A 348 20.45 -21.93 -6.21
CA ASN A 348 21.33 -21.85 -7.39
C ASN A 348 20.85 -22.59 -8.66
N SER A 349 19.72 -23.29 -8.62
CA SER A 349 19.22 -24.11 -9.74
C SER A 349 17.71 -24.05 -9.89
N LEU A 350 17.22 -23.98 -11.14
CA LEU A 350 15.79 -24.14 -11.43
C LEU A 350 15.32 -25.54 -11.02
N THR A 351 14.20 -25.59 -10.30
CA THR A 351 13.43 -26.80 -10.02
C THR A 351 12.14 -26.74 -10.83
N THR A 352 11.79 -27.83 -11.51
CA THR A 352 10.56 -27.90 -12.32
C THR A 352 9.42 -28.44 -11.48
N LEU A 353 8.32 -27.69 -11.36
CA LEU A 353 7.07 -28.15 -10.77
C LEU A 353 6.57 -29.41 -11.48
N THR A 354 6.08 -30.40 -10.74
CA THR A 354 5.46 -31.58 -11.35
C THR A 354 3.99 -31.29 -11.69
N SER A 355 3.39 -32.12 -12.54
CA SER A 355 1.95 -32.01 -12.82
C SER A 355 1.07 -32.16 -11.57
N ALA A 356 1.55 -32.84 -10.53
CA ALA A 356 0.84 -32.95 -9.25
C ALA A 356 0.94 -31.65 -8.43
N ASP A 357 2.04 -30.91 -8.53
CA ASP A 357 2.20 -29.61 -7.86
C ASP A 357 1.34 -28.56 -8.57
N ILE A 358 1.25 -28.60 -9.90
CA ILE A 358 0.35 -27.75 -10.70
C ILE A 358 -1.13 -28.04 -10.38
N GLU A 359 -1.52 -29.32 -10.24
CA GLU A 359 -2.88 -29.73 -9.85
C GLU A 359 -3.23 -29.30 -8.41
N ARG A 360 -2.27 -29.42 -7.49
CA ARG A 360 -2.36 -29.00 -6.07
C ARG A 360 -2.47 -27.49 -5.93
N ASN A 361 -1.55 -26.73 -6.52
CA ASN A 361 -1.54 -25.26 -6.48
C ASN A 361 -2.80 -24.70 -7.17
N GLY A 362 -3.23 -25.32 -8.28
CA GLY A 362 -4.50 -25.00 -8.93
C GLY A 362 -5.73 -25.24 -8.07
N THR A 363 -5.79 -26.36 -7.35
CA THR A 363 -6.89 -26.63 -6.40
C THR A 363 -6.93 -25.56 -5.30
N ALA A 364 -5.78 -25.21 -4.73
CA ALA A 364 -5.68 -24.16 -3.72
C ALA A 364 -6.06 -22.76 -4.26
N VAL A 365 -5.69 -22.38 -5.49
CA VAL A 365 -6.17 -21.12 -6.12
C VAL A 365 -7.69 -21.08 -6.20
N ARG A 366 -8.34 -22.23 -6.50
CA ARG A 366 -9.80 -22.31 -6.52
C ARG A 366 -10.39 -22.10 -5.13
N GLU A 367 -9.89 -22.82 -4.13
CA GLU A 367 -10.33 -22.71 -2.72
C GLU A 367 -10.11 -21.29 -2.15
N ILE A 368 -9.03 -20.61 -2.54
CA ILE A 368 -8.77 -19.19 -2.21
C ILE A 368 -9.84 -18.29 -2.86
N GLY A 369 -10.12 -18.48 -4.15
CA GLY A 369 -11.10 -17.69 -4.91
C GLY A 369 -12.55 -17.90 -4.43
N GLU A 370 -12.92 -19.13 -4.09
CA GLU A 370 -14.26 -19.49 -3.60
C GLU A 370 -14.52 -18.88 -2.21
N GLN A 371 -13.51 -18.84 -1.34
CA GLN A 371 -13.60 -18.20 -0.02
C GLN A 371 -13.48 -16.67 -0.07
N GLY A 372 -12.82 -16.12 -1.10
CA GLY A 372 -12.59 -14.69 -1.29
C GLY A 372 -13.60 -13.96 -2.19
N SER A 373 -14.54 -14.67 -2.82
CA SER A 373 -15.60 -14.06 -3.61
C SER A 373 -16.78 -13.64 -2.71
N VAL A 374 -17.33 -12.45 -2.97
CA VAL A 374 -18.32 -11.80 -2.09
C VAL A 374 -19.68 -11.75 -2.78
N LEU A 375 -20.70 -12.39 -2.20
CA LEU A 375 -22.07 -12.26 -2.67
C LEU A 375 -22.63 -10.91 -2.20
N LEU A 376 -22.80 -9.96 -3.11
CA LEU A 376 -23.23 -8.60 -2.82
C LEU A 376 -24.75 -8.44 -2.81
N LYS A 377 -25.44 -9.12 -3.74
CA LYS A 377 -26.91 -9.10 -3.83
C LYS A 377 -27.44 -10.48 -4.20
N ASN A 378 -28.56 -10.89 -3.60
CA ASN A 378 -29.28 -12.11 -3.95
C ASN A 378 -30.78 -11.99 -3.61
N GLU A 379 -31.56 -11.39 -4.49
CA GLU A 379 -33.01 -11.34 -4.36
C GLU A 379 -33.69 -12.62 -4.85
N ASN A 380 -34.89 -12.89 -4.33
CA ASN A 380 -35.82 -13.94 -4.80
C ASN A 380 -35.30 -15.39 -4.83
N GLY A 381 -34.08 -15.64 -4.33
CA GLY A 381 -33.38 -16.93 -4.49
C GLY A 381 -32.83 -17.14 -5.90
N THR A 382 -32.43 -16.08 -6.60
CA THR A 382 -31.78 -16.19 -7.93
C THR A 382 -30.45 -16.94 -7.87
N LEU A 383 -29.73 -16.86 -6.73
CA LEU A 383 -28.58 -17.72 -6.43
C LEU A 383 -28.85 -18.60 -5.18
N PRO A 384 -28.33 -19.84 -5.13
CA PRO A 384 -27.63 -20.54 -6.22
C PRO A 384 -28.58 -20.93 -7.35
N ILE A 385 -28.07 -21.00 -8.58
CA ILE A 385 -28.86 -21.35 -9.77
C ILE A 385 -29.24 -22.83 -9.70
N ASP A 386 -30.54 -23.15 -9.79
CA ASP A 386 -31.04 -24.53 -9.86
C ASP A 386 -30.62 -25.20 -11.19
N ALA A 387 -29.43 -25.78 -11.19
CA ALA A 387 -28.85 -26.50 -12.31
C ALA A 387 -29.72 -27.67 -12.81
N ALA A 388 -30.62 -28.23 -11.97
CA ALA A 388 -31.52 -29.29 -12.38
C ALA A 388 -32.78 -28.78 -13.12
N ALA A 389 -33.10 -27.48 -13.01
CA ALA A 389 -34.16 -26.82 -13.77
C ALA A 389 -33.67 -26.26 -15.12
N LEU A 390 -32.39 -25.94 -15.26
CA LEU A 390 -31.81 -25.34 -16.47
C LEU A 390 -31.83 -26.27 -17.71
N SER A 391 -32.08 -25.68 -18.88
CA SER A 391 -31.73 -26.23 -20.19
C SER A 391 -30.68 -25.38 -20.93
N SER A 392 -30.49 -24.12 -20.54
CA SER A 392 -29.68 -23.13 -21.26
C SER A 392 -29.15 -22.02 -20.35
N VAL A 393 -27.90 -21.61 -20.59
CA VAL A 393 -27.22 -20.52 -19.86
C VAL A 393 -26.62 -19.55 -20.89
N ALA A 394 -27.05 -18.30 -20.85
CA ALA A 394 -26.38 -17.23 -21.61
C ALA A 394 -25.18 -16.71 -20.82
N LEU A 395 -23.96 -16.97 -21.29
CA LEU A 395 -22.74 -16.35 -20.76
C LEU A 395 -22.45 -15.11 -21.60
N ILE A 396 -22.49 -13.93 -21.00
CA ILE A 396 -22.45 -12.65 -21.71
C ILE A 396 -21.38 -11.75 -21.10
N GLY A 397 -20.59 -11.07 -21.92
CA GLY A 397 -19.65 -10.05 -21.46
C GLY A 397 -18.54 -9.80 -22.47
N ALA A 398 -17.78 -8.72 -22.26
CA ALA A 398 -16.57 -8.49 -23.04
C ALA A 398 -15.59 -9.66 -22.90
N LYS A 399 -14.80 -9.95 -23.95
CA LYS A 399 -13.87 -11.09 -23.97
C LYS A 399 -12.92 -11.10 -22.76
N THR A 400 -12.47 -9.92 -22.34
CA THR A 400 -11.63 -9.69 -21.14
C THR A 400 -12.23 -10.22 -19.83
N PHE A 401 -13.56 -10.38 -19.72
CA PHE A 401 -14.24 -10.80 -18.49
C PHE A 401 -15.05 -12.10 -18.62
N ALA A 402 -15.59 -12.40 -19.81
CA ALA A 402 -16.45 -13.57 -20.06
C ALA A 402 -15.83 -14.63 -20.99
N GLY A 403 -14.92 -14.22 -21.89
CA GLY A 403 -14.34 -15.11 -22.91
C GLY A 403 -12.99 -15.71 -22.53
N GLU A 404 -12.29 -15.13 -21.55
CA GLU A 404 -10.99 -15.57 -21.02
C GLU A 404 -10.98 -15.45 -19.49
N ALA A 405 -10.03 -16.11 -18.84
CA ALA A 405 -9.84 -16.02 -17.39
C ALA A 405 -9.23 -14.65 -17.00
N LYS A 406 -9.81 -13.96 -16.02
CA LYS A 406 -9.42 -12.60 -15.63
C LYS A 406 -8.29 -12.61 -14.59
N PHE A 407 -7.08 -12.40 -15.09
CA PHE A 407 -5.87 -12.19 -14.29
C PHE A 407 -5.78 -10.75 -13.74
N ASN A 408 -4.92 -10.59 -12.74
CA ASN A 408 -4.42 -9.28 -12.33
C ASN A 408 -3.53 -8.65 -13.41
N SER A 409 -3.42 -7.32 -13.38
CA SER A 409 -2.45 -6.60 -14.20
C SER A 409 -1.09 -6.64 -13.49
N GLN A 410 0.02 -6.87 -14.20
CA GLN A 410 1.34 -7.02 -13.56
C GLN A 410 2.40 -6.06 -14.11
N GLY A 411 2.00 -4.78 -14.25
CA GLY A 411 2.90 -3.66 -14.49
C GLY A 411 2.31 -2.57 -15.40
N PRO A 412 3.05 -1.48 -15.66
CA PRO A 412 2.55 -0.28 -16.34
C PRO A 412 2.25 -0.49 -17.83
N SER A 413 2.59 -1.65 -18.39
CA SER A 413 2.21 -2.05 -19.75
C SER A 413 0.78 -2.60 -19.85
N ASN A 414 0.14 -2.93 -18.72
CA ASN A 414 -1.09 -3.71 -18.66
C ASN A 414 -1.01 -5.09 -19.36
N ALA A 415 0.17 -5.69 -19.37
CA ALA A 415 0.32 -7.08 -19.78
C ALA A 415 0.02 -8.01 -18.60
N ILE A 416 -0.63 -9.14 -18.88
CA ILE A 416 -0.50 -10.32 -18.03
C ILE A 416 0.93 -10.82 -18.25
N VAL A 417 1.71 -10.96 -17.17
CA VAL A 417 3.14 -11.33 -17.25
C VAL A 417 3.42 -12.74 -16.69
N VAL A 418 2.46 -13.31 -15.94
CA VAL A 418 2.43 -14.74 -15.61
C VAL A 418 2.18 -15.56 -16.87
N THR A 419 3.02 -16.56 -17.13
CA THR A 419 2.68 -17.63 -18.08
C THR A 419 2.10 -18.79 -17.27
N SER A 420 0.77 -18.82 -17.14
CA SER A 420 0.08 -19.83 -16.35
C SER A 420 0.17 -21.20 -17.04
N PRO A 421 0.46 -22.31 -16.34
CA PRO A 421 0.56 -23.64 -16.95
C PRO A 421 -0.76 -24.11 -17.57
N TYR A 422 -1.88 -23.59 -17.08
CA TYR A 422 -3.20 -23.65 -17.71
C TYR A 422 -4.06 -22.46 -17.23
N THR A 423 -5.24 -22.30 -17.83
CA THR A 423 -6.31 -21.39 -17.36
C THR A 423 -7.66 -22.05 -17.59
N VAL A 424 -8.68 -21.73 -16.80
CA VAL A 424 -10.07 -22.18 -17.00
C VAL A 424 -10.94 -20.99 -17.34
N THR A 425 -11.46 -20.95 -18.57
CA THR A 425 -12.36 -19.88 -19.01
C THR A 425 -13.72 -19.95 -18.32
N PRO A 426 -14.48 -18.85 -18.24
CA PRO A 426 -15.84 -18.86 -17.68
C PRO A 426 -16.81 -19.83 -18.37
N GLU A 427 -16.64 -20.09 -19.67
CA GLU A 427 -17.44 -21.09 -20.39
C GLU A 427 -17.07 -22.52 -19.95
N GLU A 428 -15.79 -22.85 -19.86
CA GLU A 428 -15.33 -24.17 -19.37
C GLU A 428 -15.76 -24.41 -17.91
N GLY A 429 -15.62 -23.40 -17.05
CA GLY A 429 -16.02 -23.45 -15.65
C GLY A 429 -17.51 -23.68 -15.45
N LEU A 430 -18.37 -22.93 -16.16
CA LEU A 430 -19.82 -23.16 -16.12
C LEU A 430 -20.18 -24.57 -16.61
N ASN A 431 -19.53 -25.09 -17.67
CA ASN A 431 -19.73 -26.47 -18.10
C ASN A 431 -19.27 -27.50 -17.06
N ASN A 432 -18.15 -27.26 -16.36
CA ASN A 432 -17.65 -28.14 -15.29
C ASN A 432 -18.63 -28.19 -14.12
N ALA A 433 -19.06 -27.03 -13.61
CA ALA A 433 -19.95 -26.93 -12.46
C ALA A 433 -21.34 -27.50 -12.76
N LEU A 434 -21.90 -27.21 -13.94
CA LEU A 434 -23.17 -27.80 -14.41
C LEU A 434 -23.07 -29.33 -14.51
N ALA A 435 -21.96 -29.87 -15.03
CA ALA A 435 -21.74 -31.31 -15.11
C ALA A 435 -21.59 -31.97 -13.73
N ALA A 436 -20.91 -31.31 -12.78
CA ALA A 436 -20.78 -31.77 -11.40
C ALA A 436 -22.13 -31.75 -10.66
N ALA A 437 -22.97 -30.75 -10.91
CA ALA A 437 -24.36 -30.68 -10.45
C ALA A 437 -25.31 -31.67 -11.19
N GLY A 438 -24.81 -32.43 -12.17
CA GLY A 438 -25.58 -33.43 -12.92
C GLY A 438 -26.51 -32.86 -14.01
N SER A 439 -26.33 -31.58 -14.36
CA SER A 439 -27.09 -30.90 -15.42
C SER A 439 -26.58 -31.26 -16.82
N LEU A 440 -27.43 -31.00 -17.82
CA LEU A 440 -27.11 -31.04 -19.25
C LEU A 440 -27.37 -29.69 -19.94
N ALA A 441 -27.58 -28.63 -19.16
CA ALA A 441 -27.83 -27.29 -19.68
C ALA A 441 -26.70 -26.82 -20.60
N GLN A 442 -27.05 -26.16 -21.70
CA GLN A 442 -26.08 -25.69 -22.68
C GLN A 442 -25.66 -24.26 -22.35
N VAL A 443 -24.38 -24.07 -22.03
CA VAL A 443 -23.76 -22.73 -22.00
C VAL A 443 -23.64 -22.22 -23.42
N THR A 444 -23.84 -20.92 -23.62
CA THR A 444 -23.55 -20.23 -24.90
C THR A 444 -22.93 -18.88 -24.59
N TYR A 445 -21.66 -18.72 -24.94
CA TYR A 445 -20.95 -17.45 -24.83
C TYR A 445 -21.34 -16.42 -25.92
N ASN A 446 -21.40 -15.14 -25.54
CA ASN A 446 -21.52 -13.97 -26.41
C ASN A 446 -20.61 -12.83 -25.93
N ASP A 447 -19.76 -12.32 -26.83
CA ASP A 447 -18.73 -11.30 -26.55
C ASP A 447 -19.26 -9.87 -26.34
N ALA A 448 -20.58 -9.69 -26.37
CA ALA A 448 -21.31 -8.44 -26.17
C ALA A 448 -20.97 -7.30 -27.16
N THR A 449 -20.23 -7.55 -28.24
CA THR A 449 -19.93 -6.55 -29.28
C THR A 449 -21.17 -6.09 -30.06
N ASP A 450 -22.25 -6.88 -30.00
CA ASP A 450 -23.62 -6.45 -30.31
C ASP A 450 -24.52 -6.68 -29.08
N ILE A 451 -24.75 -5.60 -28.32
CA ILE A 451 -25.59 -5.61 -27.11
C ILE A 451 -27.03 -6.09 -27.41
N ALA A 452 -27.56 -5.83 -28.61
CA ALA A 452 -28.90 -6.31 -28.97
C ALA A 452 -28.90 -7.83 -29.26
N ALA A 453 -27.81 -8.38 -29.80
CA ALA A 453 -27.62 -9.83 -29.91
C ALA A 453 -27.40 -10.50 -28.55
N ALA A 454 -26.69 -9.85 -27.62
CA ALA A 454 -26.52 -10.33 -26.24
C ALA A 454 -27.86 -10.37 -25.48
N ALA A 455 -28.64 -9.29 -25.52
CA ALA A 455 -29.98 -9.25 -24.94
C ALA A 455 -30.94 -10.28 -25.58
N ALA A 456 -30.82 -10.52 -26.89
CA ALA A 456 -31.60 -11.55 -27.58
C ALA A 456 -31.20 -12.99 -27.17
N LEU A 457 -29.93 -13.25 -26.84
CA LEU A 457 -29.48 -14.52 -26.28
C LEU A 457 -29.99 -14.71 -24.84
N ALA A 458 -29.92 -13.65 -24.02
CA ALA A 458 -30.45 -13.65 -22.66
C ALA A 458 -31.95 -13.98 -22.63
N ALA A 459 -32.77 -13.30 -23.45
CA ALA A 459 -34.20 -13.56 -23.58
C ALA A 459 -34.55 -14.95 -24.16
N GLY A 460 -33.57 -15.64 -24.75
CA GLY A 460 -33.70 -16.99 -25.28
C GLY A 460 -33.21 -18.11 -24.35
N SER A 461 -32.71 -17.76 -23.15
CA SER A 461 -32.07 -18.69 -22.21
C SER A 461 -32.77 -18.70 -20.85
N ASP A 462 -32.63 -19.78 -20.07
CA ASP A 462 -33.30 -19.92 -18.77
C ASP A 462 -32.71 -18.97 -17.70
N VAL A 463 -31.41 -18.69 -17.80
CA VAL A 463 -30.64 -17.76 -16.95
C VAL A 463 -29.60 -17.01 -17.80
N ALA A 464 -29.26 -15.78 -17.41
CA ALA A 464 -28.17 -15.00 -17.99
C ALA A 464 -27.11 -14.70 -16.92
N VAL A 465 -25.85 -15.00 -17.24
CA VAL A 465 -24.67 -14.67 -16.42
C VAL A 465 -23.88 -13.61 -17.17
N VAL A 466 -23.91 -12.38 -16.67
CA VAL A 466 -23.26 -11.22 -17.28
C VAL A 466 -21.97 -10.93 -16.52
N MET A 467 -20.81 -11.07 -17.15
CA MET A 467 -19.51 -10.78 -16.53
C MET A 467 -18.98 -9.44 -17.02
N VAL A 468 -18.75 -8.53 -16.07
CA VAL A 468 -18.25 -7.17 -16.29
C VAL A 468 -17.19 -6.83 -15.24
N GLY A 469 -16.38 -5.80 -15.50
CA GLY A 469 -15.35 -5.40 -14.55
C GLY A 469 -14.47 -4.27 -15.06
N ASP A 470 -13.27 -4.15 -14.49
CA ASP A 470 -12.33 -3.09 -14.82
C ASP A 470 -10.93 -3.60 -15.22
N ILE A 471 -10.05 -2.64 -15.51
CA ILE A 471 -8.65 -2.88 -15.84
C ILE A 471 -7.77 -1.92 -15.01
N SER A 472 -7.71 -2.18 -13.70
CA SER A 472 -6.74 -1.58 -12.77
C SER A 472 -5.32 -2.09 -13.06
N ARG A 473 -4.32 -1.23 -12.84
CA ARG A 473 -2.89 -1.50 -13.14
C ARG A 473 -1.95 -0.54 -12.41
N GLU A 474 -0.70 -0.98 -12.29
CA GLU A 474 0.43 -0.11 -11.96
C GLU A 474 0.52 1.09 -12.93
N GLY A 475 0.88 2.26 -12.41
CA GLY A 475 1.31 3.46 -13.15
C GLY A 475 0.20 4.39 -13.64
N VAL A 476 -1.08 4.01 -13.52
CA VAL A 476 -2.23 4.84 -13.92
C VAL A 476 -3.46 4.52 -13.07
N ASP A 477 -3.99 5.52 -12.35
CA ASP A 477 -5.26 5.38 -11.62
C ASP A 477 -6.48 5.36 -12.56
N ARG A 478 -7.60 4.83 -12.07
CA ARG A 478 -8.87 4.82 -12.80
C ARG A 478 -9.42 6.24 -12.91
N THR A 479 -9.78 6.67 -14.11
CA THR A 479 -10.32 8.03 -14.35
C THR A 479 -11.80 8.19 -14.00
N SER A 480 -12.47 7.09 -13.65
CA SER A 480 -13.83 7.03 -13.13
C SER A 480 -14.04 5.68 -12.41
N LEU A 481 -15.02 5.61 -11.51
CA LEU A 481 -15.49 4.37 -10.89
C LEU A 481 -16.61 3.67 -11.68
N SER A 482 -17.13 4.27 -12.76
CA SER A 482 -18.01 3.57 -13.72
C SER A 482 -17.29 2.49 -14.50
N LEU A 483 -18.01 1.47 -14.98
CA LEU A 483 -17.42 0.36 -15.71
C LEU A 483 -16.84 0.83 -17.07
N PRO A 484 -15.54 0.59 -17.36
CA PRO A 484 -14.89 1.11 -18.55
C PRO A 484 -15.34 0.40 -19.84
N VAL A 485 -15.38 1.14 -20.96
CA VAL A 485 -15.62 0.52 -22.28
C VAL A 485 -14.47 -0.43 -22.63
N THR A 486 -14.74 -1.73 -22.65
CA THR A 486 -13.74 -2.81 -22.77
C THR A 486 -14.07 -3.69 -23.95
N ASP A 487 -13.07 -4.06 -24.77
CA ASP A 487 -13.24 -4.75 -26.06
C ASP A 487 -14.23 -4.10 -27.06
N GLY A 488 -14.58 -2.83 -26.83
CA GLY A 488 -15.59 -2.08 -27.59
C GLY A 488 -17.02 -2.15 -27.01
N VAL A 489 -17.20 -2.83 -25.88
CA VAL A 489 -18.47 -3.02 -25.18
C VAL A 489 -18.69 -1.93 -24.13
N ASP A 490 -19.84 -1.28 -24.18
CA ASP A 490 -20.37 -0.43 -23.09
C ASP A 490 -21.01 -1.35 -22.04
N GLN A 491 -20.36 -1.48 -20.88
CA GLN A 491 -20.69 -2.51 -19.89
C GLN A 491 -21.96 -2.17 -19.07
N ASP A 492 -22.16 -0.91 -18.71
CA ASP A 492 -23.38 -0.49 -18.00
C ASP A 492 -24.60 -0.56 -18.94
N ALA A 493 -24.45 -0.18 -20.21
CA ALA A 493 -25.51 -0.36 -21.21
C ALA A 493 -25.80 -1.85 -21.51
N LEU A 494 -24.77 -2.72 -21.45
CA LEU A 494 -24.94 -4.16 -21.59
C LEU A 494 -25.78 -4.76 -20.46
N VAL A 495 -25.42 -4.48 -19.19
CA VAL A 495 -26.15 -5.03 -18.03
C VAL A 495 -27.61 -4.58 -18.06
N ALA A 496 -27.87 -3.28 -18.29
CA ALA A 496 -29.21 -2.73 -18.40
C ALA A 496 -30.03 -3.36 -19.54
N ALA A 497 -29.41 -3.66 -20.69
CA ALA A 497 -30.07 -4.32 -21.80
C ALA A 497 -30.36 -5.81 -21.55
N VAL A 498 -29.49 -6.51 -20.82
CA VAL A 498 -29.65 -7.94 -20.51
C VAL A 498 -30.68 -8.17 -19.41
N VAL A 499 -30.64 -7.42 -18.30
CA VAL A 499 -31.61 -7.59 -17.19
C VAL A 499 -33.05 -7.26 -17.64
N ALA A 500 -33.20 -6.25 -18.50
CA ALA A 500 -34.50 -5.92 -19.12
C ALA A 500 -35.00 -7.00 -20.11
N ALA A 501 -34.12 -7.89 -20.58
CA ALA A 501 -34.43 -8.97 -21.51
C ALA A 501 -34.63 -10.33 -20.81
N ASN A 502 -33.95 -10.57 -19.68
CA ASN A 502 -34.14 -11.76 -18.84
C ASN A 502 -34.10 -11.39 -17.35
N PRO A 503 -35.21 -11.52 -16.59
CA PRO A 503 -35.23 -11.24 -15.16
C PRO A 503 -34.46 -12.27 -14.32
N ASN A 504 -34.05 -13.40 -14.89
CA ASN A 504 -33.11 -14.34 -14.28
C ASN A 504 -31.67 -13.95 -14.66
N THR A 505 -31.27 -12.71 -14.37
CA THR A 505 -29.90 -12.22 -14.61
C THR A 505 -29.08 -12.25 -13.34
N VAL A 506 -27.86 -12.76 -13.43
CA VAL A 506 -26.80 -12.62 -12.43
C VAL A 506 -25.69 -11.79 -13.04
N VAL A 507 -25.19 -10.78 -12.32
CA VAL A 507 -23.97 -10.07 -12.69
C VAL A 507 -22.79 -10.59 -11.87
N VAL A 508 -21.68 -10.88 -12.54
CA VAL A 508 -20.40 -11.16 -11.90
C VAL A 508 -19.47 -9.98 -12.15
N LEU A 509 -19.04 -9.34 -11.07
CA LEU A 509 -18.05 -8.27 -11.06
C LEU A 509 -16.65 -8.86 -11.03
N LYS A 510 -15.73 -8.23 -11.77
CA LYS A 510 -14.35 -8.66 -11.96
C LYS A 510 -13.40 -7.46 -12.00
N ASN A 511 -13.29 -6.74 -10.89
CA ASN A 511 -12.59 -5.45 -10.79
C ASN A 511 -11.46 -5.45 -9.74
N GLY A 512 -10.52 -4.52 -9.90
CA GLY A 512 -9.32 -4.38 -9.07
C GLY A 512 -9.47 -3.35 -7.95
N GLY A 513 -10.70 -3.15 -7.47
CA GLY A 513 -11.16 -2.10 -6.57
C GLY A 513 -12.68 -1.93 -6.74
N PRO A 514 -13.36 -1.12 -5.91
CA PRO A 514 -14.81 -0.94 -5.98
C PRO A 514 -15.23 -0.21 -7.26
N VAL A 515 -16.47 -0.39 -7.69
CA VAL A 515 -17.06 0.26 -8.89
C VAL A 515 -18.47 0.77 -8.59
N LEU A 516 -18.93 1.76 -9.36
CA LEU A 516 -20.32 2.23 -9.29
C LEU A 516 -21.25 1.27 -10.04
N LEU A 517 -22.44 1.03 -9.47
CA LEU A 517 -23.39 0.01 -9.92
C LEU A 517 -24.75 0.65 -10.28
N PRO A 518 -24.84 1.44 -11.37
CA PRO A 518 -26.03 2.25 -11.69
C PRO A 518 -27.28 1.43 -12.05
N TRP A 519 -27.13 0.11 -12.20
CA TRP A 519 -28.17 -0.88 -12.52
C TRP A 519 -28.52 -1.80 -11.33
N LEU A 520 -27.97 -1.52 -10.13
CA LEU A 520 -28.08 -2.41 -8.95
C LEU A 520 -29.52 -2.63 -8.47
N GLU A 521 -30.43 -1.67 -8.66
CA GLU A 521 -31.84 -1.85 -8.31
C GLU A 521 -32.51 -2.93 -9.17
N ASP A 522 -32.26 -2.93 -10.50
CA ASP A 522 -32.91 -3.84 -11.46
C ASP A 522 -32.34 -5.27 -11.43
N VAL A 523 -31.04 -5.45 -11.10
CA VAL A 523 -30.36 -6.75 -11.14
C VAL A 523 -30.70 -7.61 -9.90
N PRO A 524 -31.21 -8.84 -10.04
CA PRO A 524 -31.56 -9.68 -8.89
C PRO A 524 -30.35 -10.13 -8.04
N ALA A 525 -29.23 -10.49 -8.68
CA ALA A 525 -28.07 -11.05 -7.99
C ALA A 525 -26.73 -10.53 -8.53
N VAL A 526 -25.80 -10.26 -7.61
CA VAL A 526 -24.47 -9.71 -7.89
C VAL A 526 -23.43 -10.44 -7.07
N LEU A 527 -22.40 -10.97 -7.73
CA LEU A 527 -21.25 -11.64 -7.13
C LEU A 527 -19.97 -10.88 -7.49
N GLU A 528 -19.16 -10.49 -6.50
CA GLU A 528 -17.82 -9.94 -6.71
C GLU A 528 -16.78 -11.07 -6.67
N ALA A 529 -16.00 -11.19 -7.75
CA ALA A 529 -14.94 -12.19 -7.88
C ALA A 529 -13.53 -11.55 -7.98
N TRP A 530 -13.44 -10.22 -7.99
CA TRP A 530 -12.21 -9.44 -8.12
C TRP A 530 -11.40 -9.87 -9.37
N TYR A 531 -10.12 -10.20 -9.22
CA TYR A 531 -9.37 -10.91 -10.26
C TYR A 531 -9.07 -12.36 -9.80
N PRO A 532 -9.87 -13.35 -10.24
CA PRO A 532 -9.77 -14.75 -9.79
C PRO A 532 -8.71 -15.59 -10.55
N ALA A 533 -8.03 -15.01 -11.54
CA ALA A 533 -6.85 -15.58 -12.21
C ALA A 533 -7.05 -17.00 -12.79
N GLN A 534 -6.16 -17.98 -12.56
CA GLN A 534 -6.10 -19.18 -13.42
C GLN A 534 -7.34 -20.09 -13.34
N GLU A 535 -8.04 -20.07 -12.20
CA GLU A 535 -9.23 -20.91 -11.92
C GLU A 535 -10.55 -20.16 -12.09
N ASP A 536 -10.53 -18.91 -12.60
CA ASP A 536 -11.67 -18.00 -12.80
C ASP A 536 -13.00 -18.73 -13.03
N GLY A 537 -13.09 -19.49 -14.11
CA GLY A 537 -14.33 -20.13 -14.50
C GLY A 537 -14.88 -21.09 -13.45
N ASN A 538 -14.02 -21.89 -12.80
CA ASN A 538 -14.46 -22.83 -11.77
C ASN A 538 -14.86 -22.11 -10.49
N ILE A 539 -14.05 -21.13 -10.03
CA ILE A 539 -14.34 -20.30 -8.85
C ILE A 539 -15.75 -19.69 -8.98
N VAL A 540 -15.97 -18.98 -10.08
CA VAL A 540 -17.23 -18.28 -10.32
C VAL A 540 -18.38 -19.29 -10.50
N ALA A 541 -18.19 -20.34 -11.28
CA ALA A 541 -19.28 -21.29 -11.58
C ALA A 541 -19.70 -22.15 -10.38
N ASN A 542 -18.75 -22.59 -9.54
CA ASN A 542 -19.05 -23.40 -8.36
C ASN A 542 -19.91 -22.64 -7.34
N LEU A 543 -19.61 -21.36 -7.14
CA LEU A 543 -20.45 -20.46 -6.36
C LEU A 543 -21.81 -20.25 -7.03
N LEU A 544 -21.84 -19.88 -8.31
CA LEU A 544 -23.09 -19.60 -9.05
C LEU A 544 -24.11 -20.74 -9.00
N VAL A 545 -23.68 -22.02 -9.12
CA VAL A 545 -24.59 -23.17 -9.07
C VAL A 545 -24.72 -23.82 -7.68
N GLY A 546 -24.08 -23.25 -6.65
CA GLY A 546 -24.18 -23.74 -5.27
C GLY A 546 -23.49 -25.08 -5.01
N LEU A 547 -22.40 -25.38 -5.72
CA LEU A 547 -21.46 -26.42 -5.30
C LEU A 547 -20.70 -25.96 -4.05
N GLU A 548 -20.31 -24.69 -4.03
CA GLU A 548 -19.79 -24.00 -2.85
C GLU A 548 -20.68 -22.81 -2.45
N ASN A 549 -20.59 -22.41 -1.18
CA ASN A 549 -21.39 -21.34 -0.61
C ASN A 549 -20.53 -20.07 -0.38
N PRO A 550 -20.87 -18.91 -0.97
CA PRO A 550 -20.19 -17.64 -0.71
C PRO A 550 -20.01 -17.36 0.78
N SER A 551 -18.78 -16.99 1.13
CA SER A 551 -18.35 -16.66 2.49
C SER A 551 -17.32 -15.53 2.56
N GLY A 552 -17.03 -14.88 1.44
CA GLY A 552 -16.21 -13.68 1.41
C GLY A 552 -16.96 -12.47 1.95
N LYS A 553 -16.21 -11.50 2.47
CA LYS A 553 -16.66 -10.22 3.01
C LYS A 553 -15.83 -9.09 2.39
N LEU A 554 -16.38 -7.89 2.21
CA LEU A 554 -15.68 -6.79 1.56
C LEU A 554 -14.49 -6.25 2.39
N PRO A 555 -13.25 -6.20 1.86
CA PRO A 555 -12.11 -5.56 2.51
C PRO A 555 -12.02 -4.06 2.17
N ILE A 556 -12.92 -3.55 1.33
CA ILE A 556 -13.04 -2.15 0.91
C ILE A 556 -14.52 -1.80 0.72
N THR A 557 -14.92 -0.62 1.20
CA THR A 557 -16.28 -0.08 1.09
C THR A 557 -16.58 0.32 -0.35
N PHE A 558 -17.77 -0.04 -0.86
CA PHE A 558 -18.25 0.39 -2.18
C PHE A 558 -18.94 1.76 -2.07
N PRO A 559 -18.45 2.80 -2.76
CA PRO A 559 -18.97 4.16 -2.62
C PRO A 559 -20.31 4.35 -3.33
N THR A 560 -21.01 5.43 -2.96
CA THR A 560 -22.31 5.83 -3.53
C THR A 560 -22.17 6.68 -4.80
N GLN A 561 -21.09 7.47 -4.90
CA GLN A 561 -20.79 8.34 -6.03
C GLN A 561 -19.28 8.35 -6.36
N GLU A 562 -18.93 8.98 -7.47
CA GLU A 562 -17.55 9.05 -8.00
C GLU A 562 -16.53 9.62 -7.00
N ARG A 563 -16.95 10.51 -6.09
CA ARG A 563 -16.04 11.19 -5.14
C ARG A 563 -16.66 11.31 -3.75
N GLU A 564 -16.09 10.59 -2.79
CA GLU A 564 -16.45 10.63 -1.35
C GLU A 564 -15.24 10.18 -0.51
N ALA A 565 -15.37 10.18 0.83
CA ALA A 565 -14.31 9.82 1.77
C ALA A 565 -12.94 10.48 1.46
N ALA A 566 -11.85 9.71 1.56
CA ALA A 566 -10.46 10.13 1.34
C ALA A 566 -10.12 10.59 -0.10
N PHE A 567 -11.11 10.63 -1.00
CA PHE A 567 -10.96 11.08 -2.39
C PHE A 567 -12.09 12.05 -2.78
N ALA A 568 -12.75 12.71 -1.82
CA ALA A 568 -13.81 13.68 -2.09
C ALA A 568 -13.32 14.96 -2.81
N THR A 569 -12.17 15.51 -2.42
CA THR A 569 -11.63 16.79 -2.93
C THR A 569 -10.41 16.61 -3.86
N VAL A 570 -10.11 17.60 -4.70
CA VAL A 570 -8.95 17.55 -5.62
C VAL A 570 -7.64 17.53 -4.84
N GLU A 571 -7.63 18.26 -3.73
CA GLU A 571 -6.58 18.39 -2.74
C GLU A 571 -6.23 17.04 -2.08
N GLN A 572 -7.23 16.17 -1.85
CA GLN A 572 -7.02 14.81 -1.35
C GLN A 572 -6.63 13.80 -2.44
N PHE A 573 -7.16 13.95 -3.66
CA PHE A 573 -6.86 13.09 -4.81
C PHE A 573 -7.16 13.81 -6.15
N PRO A 574 -6.25 13.79 -7.14
CA PRO A 574 -4.89 13.27 -7.09
C PRO A 574 -3.88 14.24 -6.42
N GLY A 575 -4.34 15.37 -5.89
CA GLY A 575 -3.53 16.48 -5.44
C GLY A 575 -3.60 17.69 -6.36
N VAL A 576 -3.05 18.82 -5.89
CA VAL A 576 -3.03 20.12 -6.58
C VAL A 576 -1.60 20.59 -6.89
N ASP A 577 -1.40 21.33 -7.98
CA ASP A 577 -0.15 22.05 -8.28
C ASP A 577 -0.07 23.29 -7.37
N PRO A 578 0.84 23.35 -6.37
CA PRO A 578 0.86 24.42 -5.38
C PRO A 578 1.39 25.76 -5.94
N ASP A 579 2.22 25.72 -6.97
CA ASP A 579 2.82 26.90 -7.61
C ASP A 579 2.02 27.40 -8.82
N GLY A 580 1.10 26.59 -9.36
CA GLY A 580 0.38 26.84 -10.61
C GLY A 580 1.33 26.89 -11.83
N ALA A 581 2.48 26.23 -11.73
CA ALA A 581 3.60 26.35 -12.67
C ALA A 581 3.51 25.39 -13.87
N GLY A 582 2.64 24.39 -13.81
CA GLY A 582 2.62 23.27 -14.75
C GLY A 582 3.38 22.05 -14.19
N PRO A 583 3.87 21.13 -15.04
CA PRO A 583 4.18 19.74 -14.65
C PRO A 583 5.48 19.56 -13.84
N LEU A 584 5.43 20.02 -12.59
CA LEU A 584 6.23 19.66 -11.43
C LEU A 584 5.23 19.24 -10.31
N PRO A 585 5.65 18.87 -9.08
CA PRO A 585 4.89 17.90 -8.30
C PRO A 585 3.57 18.47 -7.77
N ILE A 586 2.52 17.65 -7.86
CA ILE A 586 1.25 17.90 -7.17
C ILE A 586 1.40 17.49 -5.70
N THR A 587 0.74 18.23 -4.81
CA THR A 587 0.64 17.92 -3.40
C THR A 587 -0.73 17.29 -3.12
N ALA A 588 -0.75 16.09 -2.55
CA ALA A 588 -1.96 15.43 -2.07
C ALA A 588 -1.98 15.46 -0.54
N THR A 589 -3.00 16.08 0.05
CA THR A 589 -3.12 16.25 1.50
C THR A 589 -4.18 15.31 2.05
N TYR A 590 -3.80 14.46 3.01
CA TYR A 590 -4.66 13.42 3.56
C TYR A 590 -5.53 14.00 4.69
N SER A 591 -6.33 15.01 4.33
CA SER A 591 -7.08 15.87 5.26
C SER A 591 -8.22 15.15 6.01
N GLU A 592 -8.60 13.96 5.55
CA GLU A 592 -9.51 13.04 6.23
C GLU A 592 -8.90 12.39 7.48
N LYS A 593 -7.56 12.39 7.62
CA LYS A 593 -6.86 11.79 8.76
C LYS A 593 -7.27 10.32 8.95
N LEU A 594 -7.73 9.99 10.16
CA LEU A 594 -8.22 8.67 10.56
C LEU A 594 -9.57 8.30 9.94
N GLU A 595 -10.31 9.24 9.35
CA GLU A 595 -11.55 8.98 8.61
C GLU A 595 -11.25 8.40 7.20
N MET A 596 -10.66 7.21 7.16
CA MET A 596 -10.35 6.47 5.94
C MET A 596 -11.17 5.16 5.85
N GLY A 597 -11.71 4.87 4.66
CA GLY A 597 -12.62 3.73 4.47
C GLY A 597 -13.90 3.90 5.28
N TYR A 598 -14.48 2.80 5.76
CA TYR A 598 -15.69 2.77 6.59
C TYR A 598 -15.67 3.74 7.79
N ARG A 599 -14.49 4.05 8.33
CA ARG A 599 -14.30 5.04 9.41
C ARG A 599 -14.90 6.41 9.04
N TRP A 600 -14.82 6.79 7.76
CA TRP A 600 -15.44 8.02 7.24
C TRP A 600 -16.96 7.92 7.18
N TYR A 601 -17.49 6.82 6.66
CA TYR A 601 -18.92 6.58 6.51
C TYR A 601 -19.62 6.55 7.88
N ASP A 602 -18.99 5.90 8.87
CA ASP A 602 -19.39 5.91 10.28
C ASP A 602 -19.37 7.32 10.88
N ALA A 603 -18.28 8.09 10.67
CA ALA A 603 -18.13 9.43 11.23
C ALA A 603 -19.11 10.46 10.64
N ASN A 604 -19.54 10.26 9.38
CA ASN A 604 -20.33 11.22 8.61
C ASN A 604 -21.82 10.82 8.43
N ASP A 605 -22.27 9.70 9.02
CA ASP A 605 -23.64 9.15 8.89
C ASP A 605 -24.05 8.91 7.41
N VAL A 606 -23.12 8.35 6.63
CA VAL A 606 -23.30 8.05 5.20
C VAL A 606 -23.41 6.54 5.00
N GLN A 607 -24.58 6.06 4.56
CA GLN A 607 -24.73 4.65 4.16
C GLN A 607 -24.00 4.40 2.82
N PRO A 608 -23.00 3.51 2.76
CA PRO A 608 -22.33 3.12 1.51
C PRO A 608 -23.22 2.22 0.63
N THR A 609 -22.82 2.00 -0.62
CA THR A 609 -23.48 1.03 -1.52
C THR A 609 -23.35 -0.38 -0.97
N PHE A 610 -22.16 -0.74 -0.49
CA PHE A 610 -21.91 -1.92 0.36
C PHE A 610 -20.78 -1.58 1.34
N ALA A 611 -20.96 -1.89 2.63
CA ALA A 611 -20.01 -1.52 3.68
C ALA A 611 -18.78 -2.45 3.75
N PHE A 612 -17.70 -1.98 4.38
CA PHE A 612 -16.62 -2.85 4.85
C PHE A 612 -17.15 -4.05 5.66
N GLY A 613 -16.52 -5.20 5.50
CA GLY A 613 -16.91 -6.45 6.11
C GLY A 613 -18.25 -7.01 5.62
N PHE A 614 -18.94 -6.40 4.64
CA PHE A 614 -20.22 -6.90 4.12
C PHE A 614 -20.05 -8.10 3.19
N GLY A 615 -20.94 -9.08 3.29
CA GLY A 615 -21.04 -10.19 2.35
C GLY A 615 -22.13 -11.18 2.75
N LEU A 616 -22.96 -11.56 1.78
CA LEU A 616 -24.07 -12.50 1.93
C LEU A 616 -23.62 -13.96 1.79
N SER A 617 -24.50 -14.89 2.16
CA SER A 617 -24.30 -16.34 2.02
C SER A 617 -25.62 -16.99 1.58
N TYR A 618 -25.58 -18.26 1.17
CA TYR A 618 -26.77 -19.09 0.89
C TYR A 618 -27.42 -19.68 2.14
N THR A 619 -26.93 -19.31 3.34
CA THR A 619 -27.54 -19.69 4.63
C THR A 619 -27.53 -18.50 5.59
N ASP A 620 -28.49 -18.48 6.51
CA ASP A 620 -28.61 -17.46 7.55
C ASP A 620 -27.72 -17.76 8.77
N PHE A 621 -27.24 -16.72 9.46
CA PHE A 621 -26.46 -16.83 10.69
C PHE A 621 -27.02 -15.93 11.82
N GLU A 622 -26.96 -16.42 13.06
CA GLU A 622 -27.29 -15.67 14.28
C GLU A 622 -26.04 -15.51 15.15
N LEU A 623 -25.63 -14.25 15.39
CA LEU A 623 -24.60 -13.89 16.37
C LEU A 623 -25.28 -13.60 17.72
N SER A 624 -24.75 -14.19 18.80
CA SER A 624 -25.44 -14.22 20.09
C SER A 624 -24.50 -14.37 21.29
N GLY A 625 -24.92 -13.84 22.46
CA GLY A 625 -24.28 -14.14 23.74
C GLY A 625 -22.94 -13.45 24.01
N LEU A 626 -22.74 -12.22 23.53
CA LEU A 626 -21.55 -11.41 23.77
C LEU A 626 -21.20 -11.30 25.27
N ALA A 627 -19.98 -11.73 25.61
CA ALA A 627 -19.29 -11.43 26.85
C ALA A 627 -17.90 -10.85 26.56
N VAL A 628 -17.40 -10.05 27.49
CA VAL A 628 -16.04 -9.48 27.45
C VAL A 628 -15.46 -9.65 28.85
N THR A 629 -14.34 -10.34 28.97
CA THR A 629 -13.74 -10.76 30.26
C THR A 629 -12.22 -10.88 30.15
N PRO A 630 -11.44 -10.52 31.18
CA PRO A 630 -11.84 -9.89 32.45
C PRO A 630 -12.30 -8.42 32.23
N SER A 631 -12.49 -7.68 33.32
CA SER A 631 -12.30 -6.22 33.28
C SER A 631 -10.80 -5.92 33.11
N THR A 632 -10.45 -4.84 32.42
CA THR A 632 -9.05 -4.42 32.22
C THR A 632 -8.84 -2.99 32.70
N ASP A 633 -7.66 -2.73 33.24
CA ASP A 633 -7.07 -1.41 33.52
C ASP A 633 -6.39 -0.80 32.28
N GLY A 634 -6.45 -1.49 31.14
CA GLY A 634 -5.76 -1.12 29.90
C GLY A 634 -4.39 -1.78 29.74
N THR A 635 -3.91 -2.54 30.74
CA THR A 635 -2.58 -3.18 30.75
C THR A 635 -2.63 -4.70 30.50
N ALA A 636 -3.80 -5.32 30.70
CA ALA A 636 -4.00 -6.76 30.53
C ALA A 636 -4.97 -7.09 29.38
N PRO A 637 -4.76 -8.21 28.64
CA PRO A 637 -5.64 -8.64 27.55
C PRO A 637 -7.07 -8.95 27.99
N ILE A 638 -8.03 -8.75 27.07
CA ILE A 638 -9.45 -9.12 27.26
C ILE A 638 -9.93 -10.07 26.17
N ASP A 639 -10.66 -11.11 26.57
CA ASP A 639 -11.35 -12.01 25.64
C ASP A 639 -12.75 -11.48 25.32
N VAL A 640 -12.97 -11.13 24.06
CA VAL A 640 -14.30 -10.89 23.47
C VAL A 640 -14.85 -12.22 22.99
N THR A 641 -15.88 -12.73 23.66
CA THR A 641 -16.47 -14.05 23.39
C THR A 641 -17.93 -13.93 22.98
N PHE A 642 -18.31 -14.65 21.92
CA PHE A 642 -19.68 -14.69 21.42
C PHE A 642 -19.90 -15.97 20.61
N SER A 643 -21.16 -16.31 20.31
CA SER A 643 -21.48 -17.52 19.54
C SER A 643 -22.16 -17.21 18.22
N VAL A 644 -21.64 -17.81 17.14
CA VAL A 644 -22.22 -17.82 15.79
C VAL A 644 -22.97 -19.14 15.61
N GLN A 645 -24.19 -19.07 15.08
CA GLN A 645 -25.01 -20.22 14.74
C GLN A 645 -25.52 -20.13 13.31
N ASN A 646 -25.36 -21.19 12.52
CA ASN A 646 -26.02 -21.33 11.22
C ASN A 646 -27.49 -21.67 11.48
N THR A 647 -28.40 -20.76 11.11
CA THR A 647 -29.85 -20.88 11.33
C THR A 647 -30.61 -21.22 10.05
N GLY A 648 -29.97 -21.11 8.87
CA GLY A 648 -30.51 -21.52 7.58
C GLY A 648 -30.47 -23.04 7.35
N GLN A 649 -30.40 -23.46 6.08
CA GLN A 649 -30.65 -24.85 5.67
C GLN A 649 -29.50 -25.53 4.89
N VAL A 650 -28.42 -24.80 4.57
CA VAL A 650 -27.21 -25.34 3.92
C VAL A 650 -25.98 -25.03 4.77
N SER A 651 -24.88 -25.77 4.57
CA SER A 651 -23.61 -25.43 5.23
C SER A 651 -23.04 -24.14 4.65
N GLY A 652 -22.29 -23.40 5.45
CA GLY A 652 -21.62 -22.17 5.04
C GLY A 652 -20.59 -21.72 6.07
N ALA A 653 -19.88 -20.64 5.81
CA ALA A 653 -18.97 -20.01 6.76
C ALA A 653 -19.36 -18.54 6.98
N GLU A 654 -19.15 -18.07 8.22
CA GLU A 654 -19.45 -16.70 8.64
C GLU A 654 -18.25 -16.11 9.38
N VAL A 655 -18.06 -14.80 9.24
CA VAL A 655 -16.98 -14.04 9.85
C VAL A 655 -17.55 -13.23 11.00
N GLY A 656 -17.19 -13.59 12.23
CA GLY A 656 -17.50 -12.80 13.41
C GLY A 656 -16.51 -11.65 13.53
N GLN A 657 -16.95 -10.41 13.35
CA GLN A 657 -16.10 -9.21 13.34
C GLN A 657 -16.24 -8.45 14.66
N VAL A 658 -15.11 -8.04 15.23
CA VAL A 658 -15.01 -7.32 16.50
C VAL A 658 -14.39 -5.94 16.25
N TYR A 659 -15.16 -4.90 16.55
CA TYR A 659 -14.72 -3.51 16.46
C TYR A 659 -14.68 -2.88 17.85
N LEU A 660 -13.82 -1.89 18.03
CA LEU A 660 -13.71 -1.10 19.26
C LEU A 660 -13.93 0.38 18.97
N GLY A 661 -14.83 1.00 19.73
CA GLY A 661 -14.89 2.46 19.90
C GLY A 661 -14.12 2.86 21.16
N LEU A 662 -13.25 3.85 21.02
CA LEU A 662 -12.43 4.41 22.11
C LEU A 662 -13.18 5.56 22.83
N PRO A 663 -12.69 6.04 24.00
CA PRO A 663 -13.27 7.19 24.68
C PRO A 663 -13.37 8.42 23.76
N ALA A 664 -14.34 9.30 23.99
CA ALA A 664 -14.56 10.47 23.12
C ALA A 664 -13.35 11.43 23.10
N GLU A 665 -12.61 11.46 24.22
CA GLU A 665 -11.36 12.17 24.43
C GLU A 665 -10.24 11.73 23.47
N ALA A 666 -10.33 10.51 22.92
CA ALA A 666 -9.39 9.97 21.92
C ALA A 666 -9.50 10.66 20.54
N ASN A 667 -10.60 11.38 20.28
CA ASN A 667 -10.91 11.99 18.97
C ASN A 667 -10.85 11.02 17.77
N GLN A 668 -11.11 9.74 18.04
CA GLN A 668 -11.08 8.65 17.07
C GLN A 668 -12.37 8.57 16.23
N PRO A 669 -12.33 7.95 15.04
CA PRO A 669 -13.53 7.51 14.33
C PRO A 669 -14.40 6.56 15.18
N PRO A 670 -15.72 6.46 14.95
CA PRO A 670 -16.65 5.83 15.90
C PRO A 670 -16.34 4.38 16.27
N LYS A 671 -15.69 3.62 15.37
CA LYS A 671 -15.16 2.28 15.66
C LYS A 671 -14.02 1.92 14.71
N ARG A 672 -13.08 1.09 15.17
CA ARG A 672 -12.02 0.45 14.36
C ARG A 672 -12.03 -1.07 14.56
N LEU A 673 -11.72 -1.84 13.52
CA LEU A 673 -11.59 -3.30 13.59
C LEU A 673 -10.40 -3.65 14.51
N VAL A 674 -10.59 -4.58 15.44
CA VAL A 674 -9.55 -5.06 16.37
C VAL A 674 -9.43 -6.58 16.41
N GLY A 675 -10.25 -7.31 15.64
CA GLY A 675 -10.20 -8.76 15.55
C GLY A 675 -11.34 -9.35 14.74
N PHE A 676 -11.12 -10.55 14.20
CA PHE A 676 -12.14 -11.35 13.51
C PHE A 676 -11.80 -12.85 13.61
N ASP A 677 -12.80 -13.70 13.41
CA ASP A 677 -12.65 -15.16 13.30
C ASP A 677 -13.70 -15.72 12.34
N LYS A 678 -13.34 -16.74 11.55
CA LYS A 678 -14.16 -17.32 10.48
C LYS A 678 -14.54 -18.76 10.82
N VAL A 679 -15.85 -19.02 10.89
CA VAL A 679 -16.37 -20.32 11.34
C VAL A 679 -17.29 -20.99 10.31
N SER A 680 -16.80 -22.08 9.71
CA SER A 680 -17.63 -22.99 8.91
C SER A 680 -18.59 -23.79 9.79
N LEU A 681 -19.88 -23.80 9.45
CA LEU A 681 -20.97 -24.35 10.26
C LEU A 681 -21.98 -25.11 9.38
N ASN A 682 -22.35 -26.31 9.83
CA ASN A 682 -23.46 -27.09 9.26
C ASN A 682 -24.83 -26.51 9.71
N PRO A 683 -25.95 -26.82 9.03
CA PRO A 683 -27.28 -26.33 9.42
C PRO A 683 -27.62 -26.63 10.88
N GLY A 684 -27.93 -25.58 11.65
CA GLY A 684 -28.23 -25.65 13.08
C GLY A 684 -27.00 -25.72 14.00
N GLU A 685 -25.78 -25.86 13.46
CA GLU A 685 -24.53 -25.90 14.24
C GLU A 685 -24.22 -24.53 14.85
N LYS A 686 -23.72 -24.53 16.09
CA LYS A 686 -23.31 -23.33 16.84
C LYS A 686 -21.89 -23.50 17.39
N LYS A 687 -21.03 -22.52 17.14
CA LYS A 687 -19.68 -22.41 17.72
C LYS A 687 -19.58 -21.15 18.55
N THR A 688 -18.62 -21.13 19.47
CA THR A 688 -18.22 -19.93 20.22
C THR A 688 -16.87 -19.46 19.68
N ILE A 689 -16.83 -18.19 19.29
CA ILE A 689 -15.64 -17.44 18.90
C ILE A 689 -15.03 -16.80 20.14
N THR A 690 -13.71 -16.71 20.18
CA THR A 690 -12.95 -15.90 21.16
C THR A 690 -11.95 -15.05 20.39
N VAL A 691 -12.09 -13.73 20.50
CA VAL A 691 -11.13 -12.75 19.99
C VAL A 691 -10.47 -12.10 21.19
N THR A 692 -9.17 -12.35 21.38
CA THR A 692 -8.38 -11.71 22.42
C THR A 692 -7.89 -10.34 21.94
N VAL A 693 -8.25 -9.29 22.66
CA VAL A 693 -7.75 -7.92 22.44
C VAL A 693 -6.65 -7.68 23.46
N ASP A 694 -5.40 -7.73 23.01
CA ASP A 694 -4.21 -7.55 23.83
C ASP A 694 -3.71 -6.10 23.69
N PRO A 695 -3.58 -5.33 24.79
CA PRO A 695 -3.07 -3.95 24.73
C PRO A 695 -1.60 -3.85 24.31
N THR A 696 -0.84 -4.96 24.35
CA THR A 696 0.56 -5.03 23.94
C THR A 696 0.76 -5.58 22.52
N ALA A 697 -0.33 -5.83 21.78
CA ALA A 697 -0.25 -6.24 20.38
C ALA A 697 0.19 -5.08 19.47
N SER A 698 0.90 -5.44 18.40
CA SER A 698 1.47 -4.58 17.34
C SER A 698 0.45 -3.68 16.60
N ASN A 699 -0.85 -3.90 16.82
CA ASN A 699 -1.95 -3.11 16.27
C ASN A 699 -2.60 -2.15 17.29
N HIS A 700 -1.98 -2.01 18.48
CA HIS A 700 -2.29 -1.04 19.54
C HIS A 700 -3.78 -0.87 19.86
N PRO A 701 -4.56 -1.96 20.03
CA PRO A 701 -6.00 -1.92 19.88
C PRO A 701 -6.72 -1.03 20.91
N LEU A 702 -6.16 -0.82 22.11
CA LEU A 702 -6.71 0.07 23.13
C LEU A 702 -6.14 1.50 23.11
N SER A 703 -5.10 1.78 22.33
CA SER A 703 -4.26 2.98 22.45
C SER A 703 -4.44 3.97 21.30
N VAL A 704 -3.98 5.21 21.48
CA VAL A 704 -3.82 6.23 20.43
C VAL A 704 -2.39 6.72 20.39
N TRP A 705 -1.95 7.28 19.26
CA TRP A 705 -0.61 7.85 19.14
C TRP A 705 -0.57 9.29 19.67
N ASP A 706 0.14 9.54 20.78
CA ASP A 706 0.32 10.89 21.30
C ASP A 706 1.55 11.57 20.66
N THR A 707 1.28 12.33 19.59
CA THR A 707 2.25 13.17 18.86
C THR A 707 3.03 14.18 19.71
N ALA A 708 2.66 14.40 20.99
CA ALA A 708 3.41 15.24 21.93
C ALA A 708 4.27 14.43 22.91
N ALA A 709 4.02 13.12 23.02
CA ALA A 709 4.83 12.16 23.79
C ALA A 709 5.82 11.37 22.92
N ASP A 710 5.53 11.23 21.62
CA ASP A 710 6.24 10.35 20.67
C ASP A 710 6.07 8.86 21.07
N ASP A 711 4.88 8.49 21.56
CA ASP A 711 4.57 7.18 22.16
C ASP A 711 3.06 6.84 22.09
N TRP A 712 2.73 5.55 22.23
CA TRP A 712 1.36 5.04 22.29
C TRP A 712 0.77 5.16 23.70
N THR A 713 -0.40 5.80 23.80
CA THR A 713 -1.09 6.03 25.08
C THR A 713 -2.47 5.37 25.12
N THR A 714 -2.69 4.49 26.11
CA THR A 714 -4.03 4.04 26.51
C THR A 714 -4.70 5.13 27.36
N LEU A 715 -5.97 5.44 27.10
CA LEU A 715 -6.70 6.50 27.80
C LEU A 715 -7.64 5.93 28.88
N ASP A 716 -7.81 6.64 29.99
CA ASP A 716 -8.91 6.39 30.93
C ASP A 716 -10.25 6.68 30.25
N GLY A 717 -11.27 5.84 30.46
CA GLY A 717 -12.62 6.16 30.02
C GLY A 717 -13.50 4.98 29.62
N GLU A 718 -14.55 5.30 28.85
CA GLU A 718 -15.55 4.34 28.38
C GLU A 718 -15.21 3.86 26.96
N TYR A 719 -14.87 2.58 26.85
CA TYR A 719 -14.63 1.88 25.58
C TYR A 719 -15.86 1.02 25.23
N THR A 720 -16.20 0.91 23.95
CA THR A 720 -17.31 0.07 23.48
C THR A 720 -16.84 -1.00 22.52
N VAL A 721 -16.99 -2.27 22.90
CA VAL A 721 -16.84 -3.42 22.01
C VAL A 721 -18.13 -3.61 21.21
N TYR A 722 -18.02 -3.60 19.89
CA TYR A 722 -19.10 -3.88 18.93
C TYR A 722 -18.84 -5.22 18.23
N VAL A 723 -19.89 -6.02 18.04
CA VAL A 723 -19.80 -7.33 17.38
C VAL A 723 -20.88 -7.49 16.30
N GLY A 724 -20.44 -7.83 15.09
CA GLY A 724 -21.27 -7.95 13.89
C GLY A 724 -20.68 -8.90 12.85
N ASN A 725 -21.24 -8.89 11.64
CA ASN A 725 -20.73 -9.62 10.48
C ASN A 725 -20.55 -8.72 9.23
N SER A 726 -20.59 -7.41 9.44
CA SER A 726 -20.14 -6.28 8.61
C SER A 726 -19.95 -5.05 9.52
N SER A 727 -19.36 -3.96 9.01
CA SER A 727 -19.23 -2.72 9.79
C SER A 727 -20.57 -2.00 10.00
N ASP A 728 -21.56 -2.19 9.12
CA ASP A 728 -22.91 -1.62 9.25
C ASP A 728 -23.93 -2.55 9.96
N ASN A 729 -23.67 -3.86 10.04
CA ASN A 729 -24.53 -4.82 10.74
C ASN A 729 -23.97 -5.25 12.11
N ILE A 730 -23.89 -4.28 13.03
CA ILE A 730 -23.57 -4.54 14.43
C ILE A 730 -24.79 -5.13 15.16
N THR A 731 -24.65 -6.37 15.63
CA THR A 731 -25.74 -7.14 16.26
C THR A 731 -25.73 -7.07 17.79
N MET A 732 -24.56 -6.85 18.37
CA MET A 732 -24.34 -6.78 19.82
C MET A 732 -23.29 -5.72 20.13
N GLN A 733 -23.41 -5.06 21.28
CA GLN A 733 -22.36 -4.20 21.83
C GLN A 733 -22.25 -4.37 23.34
N LYS A 734 -21.05 -4.19 23.88
CA LYS A 734 -20.80 -4.16 25.33
C LYS A 734 -19.76 -3.09 25.66
N THR A 735 -20.16 -2.18 26.55
CA THR A 735 -19.29 -1.20 27.20
C THR A 735 -18.33 -1.86 28.20
N LEU A 736 -17.11 -1.36 28.27
CA LEU A 736 -16.14 -1.60 29.34
C LEU A 736 -15.50 -0.26 29.76
N THR A 737 -15.07 -0.17 31.01
CA THR A 737 -14.35 1.01 31.53
C THR A 737 -12.89 0.64 31.70
N VAL A 738 -11.99 1.46 31.15
CA VAL A 738 -10.55 1.43 31.40
C VAL A 738 -10.23 2.49 32.45
N ASP A 739 -9.41 2.12 33.42
CA ASP A 739 -8.97 2.98 34.54
C ASP A 739 -7.50 2.65 34.85
N THR A 740 -6.59 3.30 34.12
CA THR A 740 -5.14 3.15 34.25
C THR A 740 -4.61 3.63 35.61
N SER A 741 -5.42 4.39 36.36
CA SER A 741 -5.09 4.81 37.73
C SER A 741 -5.18 3.66 38.75
N VAL A 742 -5.90 2.59 38.42
CA VAL A 742 -6.07 1.39 39.27
C VAL A 742 -5.03 0.34 38.92
N THR A 743 -3.82 0.52 39.43
CA THR A 743 -2.85 -0.58 39.52
C THR A 743 -3.33 -1.60 40.56
N GLU A 744 -3.73 -2.80 40.12
CA GLU A 744 -4.04 -3.93 41.02
C GLU A 744 -2.81 -4.22 41.92
N PRO A 745 -2.98 -4.29 43.26
CA PRO A 745 -1.85 -4.40 44.18
C PRO A 745 -1.24 -5.81 44.12
N THR A 746 -0.03 -5.90 43.57
CA THR A 746 0.76 -7.14 43.55
C THR A 746 0.98 -7.65 44.99
N GLU A 747 0.56 -8.88 45.31
CA GLU A 747 0.67 -9.45 46.67
C GLU A 747 2.15 -9.72 47.07
N GLU A 748 2.83 -8.71 47.62
CA GLU A 748 4.05 -8.89 48.43
C GLU A 748 3.72 -9.03 49.94
N PRO A 749 4.54 -9.77 50.72
CA PRO A 749 4.14 -10.28 52.02
C PRO A 749 4.12 -9.26 53.16
N THR A 750 3.11 -9.42 54.03
CA THR A 750 2.75 -8.55 55.16
C THR A 750 3.88 -8.17 56.13
N GLN A 751 3.90 -6.88 56.51
CA GLN A 751 4.31 -6.43 57.85
C GLN A 751 3.27 -5.46 58.44
N GLU A 752 3.16 -5.47 59.77
CA GLU A 752 2.13 -4.75 60.55
C GLU A 752 2.54 -3.28 60.92
N PRO A 753 1.57 -2.42 61.35
CA PRO A 753 1.57 -1.00 60.97
C PRO A 753 2.08 -0.02 62.05
N THR A 754 2.02 1.27 61.74
CA THR A 754 2.04 2.38 62.72
C THR A 754 1.14 3.53 62.24
N GLU A 755 0.43 4.19 63.15
CA GLU A 755 -0.69 5.10 62.86
C GLU A 755 -0.29 6.58 62.63
N GLU A 756 -0.93 7.22 61.63
CA GLU A 756 -1.65 8.53 61.59
C GLU A 756 -1.36 9.68 62.63
N PRO A 757 -1.70 10.99 62.36
CA PRO A 757 -2.95 11.42 61.67
C PRO A 757 -3.00 12.71 60.79
N THR A 758 -4.01 12.71 59.90
CA THR A 758 -4.85 13.82 59.34
C THR A 758 -4.35 15.28 59.15
N SER A 759 -4.66 15.90 57.99
CA SER A 759 -5.62 17.04 57.90
C SER A 759 -5.93 17.53 56.46
N VAL A 760 -7.20 17.91 56.19
CA VAL A 760 -7.81 18.49 54.96
C VAL A 760 -8.99 19.38 55.49
N PRO A 761 -9.52 20.50 54.90
CA PRO A 761 -9.76 20.74 53.45
C PRO A 761 -9.78 22.22 52.93
N THR A 762 -10.44 22.43 51.76
CA THR A 762 -11.28 23.58 51.30
C THR A 762 -10.73 24.76 50.44
N THR A 763 -11.16 24.78 49.15
CA THR A 763 -11.80 25.90 48.35
C THR A 763 -11.09 27.26 48.16
N GLU A 764 -11.32 28.06 47.10
CA GLU A 764 -12.26 28.09 45.93
C GLU A 764 -11.57 28.83 44.73
N PRO A 765 -12.17 28.99 43.52
CA PRO A 765 -11.44 29.39 42.30
C PRO A 765 -11.31 30.91 42.07
N THR A 766 -10.38 31.28 41.17
CA THR A 766 -10.32 32.60 40.53
C THR A 766 -10.10 32.49 39.02
N SER A 767 -11.09 32.88 38.22
CA SER A 767 -10.95 33.03 36.77
C SER A 767 -10.09 34.25 36.42
N GLN A 768 -9.00 34.05 35.69
CA GLN A 768 -8.33 35.13 34.95
C GLN A 768 -8.72 35.07 33.46
N PRO A 769 -8.60 36.18 32.72
CA PRO A 769 -8.66 36.13 31.26
C PRO A 769 -7.49 35.28 30.74
N THR A 770 -7.75 34.44 29.74
CA THR A 770 -6.68 33.81 28.96
C THR A 770 -5.94 34.91 28.18
N ASN A 771 -4.64 35.02 28.39
CA ASN A 771 -3.77 35.76 27.46
C ASN A 771 -3.79 35.05 26.09
N PRO A 772 -3.47 35.74 24.99
CA PRO A 772 -3.14 35.09 23.72
C PRO A 772 -2.08 34.01 23.94
N VAL A 773 -2.19 32.91 23.21
CA VAL A 773 -1.25 31.78 23.30
C VAL A 773 0.12 32.22 22.77
N ASP A 774 1.17 31.98 23.55
CA ASP A 774 2.56 32.19 23.11
C ASP A 774 2.93 31.16 22.03
N PRO A 775 3.68 31.55 20.98
CA PRO A 775 4.00 30.65 19.88
C PRO A 775 4.84 29.46 20.33
N THR A 776 4.59 28.29 19.74
CA THR A 776 5.26 27.01 20.06
C THR A 776 6.71 26.92 19.57
N THR A 777 7.21 27.95 18.87
CA THR A 777 8.59 28.06 18.38
C THR A 777 9.12 29.47 18.62
N GLU A 778 10.45 29.65 18.74
CA GLU A 778 11.03 31.00 18.75
C GLU A 778 10.75 31.68 17.40
N PRO A 779 10.03 32.82 17.38
CA PRO A 779 9.60 33.45 16.14
C PRO A 779 10.79 34.05 15.40
N THR A 780 10.96 33.75 14.11
CA THR A 780 12.07 34.26 13.29
C THR A 780 11.61 34.93 12.00
N ASP A 781 12.41 35.88 11.48
CA ASP A 781 12.23 36.41 10.13
C ASP A 781 12.64 35.37 9.06
N PRO A 782 12.24 35.52 7.77
CA PRO A 782 12.61 34.57 6.71
C PRO A 782 14.11 34.55 6.35
N ALA A 783 14.96 35.23 7.15
CA ALA A 783 16.41 35.21 7.08
C ALA A 783 17.06 34.70 8.39
N GLY A 784 16.27 34.10 9.29
CA GLY A 784 16.75 33.43 10.50
C GLY A 784 17.07 34.35 11.68
N LYS A 785 16.50 35.57 11.75
CA LYS A 785 16.66 36.45 12.93
C LYS A 785 15.47 36.33 13.88
N SER A 786 15.73 36.10 15.15
CA SER A 786 14.69 36.12 16.19
C SER A 786 13.95 37.47 16.25
N LEU A 787 12.62 37.38 16.27
CA LEU A 787 11.72 38.44 16.73
C LEU A 787 11.68 38.41 18.27
N LEU A 788 11.00 39.38 18.90
CA LEU A 788 10.82 39.37 20.35
C LEU A 788 9.91 38.20 20.79
N THR A 789 10.23 37.53 21.89
CA THR A 789 9.38 36.48 22.48
C THR A 789 8.16 37.06 23.21
N GLY A 790 7.17 36.23 23.54
CA GLY A 790 5.86 36.70 24.00
C GLY A 790 5.89 37.38 25.36
N ASP A 791 6.74 36.89 26.26
CA ASP A 791 7.09 37.49 27.55
C ASP A 791 7.80 38.85 27.42
N GLN A 792 8.46 39.10 26.27
CA GLN A 792 9.09 40.38 25.96
C GLN A 792 8.06 41.41 25.41
N LEU A 793 6.90 40.97 24.92
CA LEU A 793 5.81 41.84 24.45
C LEU A 793 4.91 42.26 25.63
N THR A 794 5.34 43.33 26.32
CA THR A 794 4.73 43.83 27.56
C THR A 794 4.02 45.16 27.35
N ASP A 795 3.10 45.55 28.23
CA ASP A 795 2.41 46.86 28.14
C ASP A 795 3.40 48.06 28.10
N ALA A 796 4.64 47.87 28.56
CA ALA A 796 5.70 48.88 28.49
C ALA A 796 6.25 49.12 27.06
N ASN A 797 6.02 48.21 26.11
CA ASN A 797 6.47 48.33 24.72
C ASN A 797 5.35 48.16 23.65
N ARG A 798 4.09 48.12 24.07
CA ARG A 798 2.89 48.08 23.20
C ARG A 798 2.83 49.20 22.13
N GLY A 799 3.41 50.36 22.41
CA GLY A 799 3.55 51.46 21.44
C GLY A 799 2.24 52.21 21.15
N GLU A 800 2.16 52.88 19.99
CA GLU A 800 0.94 53.53 19.47
C GLU A 800 0.22 52.66 18.41
N VAL A 801 0.53 51.36 18.35
CA VAL A 801 -0.12 50.41 17.44
C VAL A 801 -1.53 50.10 17.94
N SER A 802 -2.50 50.00 17.04
CA SER A 802 -3.82 49.45 17.38
C SER A 802 -4.56 48.80 16.22
N VAL A 803 -5.33 47.76 16.52
CA VAL A 803 -6.01 46.89 15.55
C VAL A 803 -7.52 46.79 15.87
N PRO A 804 -8.36 46.27 14.95
CA PRO A 804 -9.74 45.94 15.28
C PRO A 804 -9.78 44.84 16.35
N ALA A 805 -10.59 45.00 17.40
CA ALA A 805 -10.70 44.02 18.48
C ALA A 805 -11.24 42.65 18.05
N VAL A 806 -11.88 42.56 16.88
CA VAL A 806 -12.35 41.33 16.25
C VAL A 806 -12.08 41.42 14.75
N ALA A 807 -11.68 40.30 14.14
CA ALA A 807 -11.49 40.14 12.69
C ALA A 807 -11.89 38.72 12.25
N ALA A 808 -12.42 38.55 11.04
CA ALA A 808 -12.66 37.22 10.48
C ALA A 808 -11.41 36.61 9.81
N GLN A 809 -11.34 35.28 9.76
CA GLN A 809 -10.43 34.57 8.84
C GLN A 809 -10.62 35.09 7.41
N GLY A 810 -9.53 35.49 6.75
CA GLY A 810 -9.57 36.11 5.41
C GLY A 810 -9.93 37.60 5.39
N GLU A 811 -10.22 38.25 6.52
CA GLU A 811 -10.57 39.67 6.55
C GLU A 811 -9.36 40.59 6.34
N THR A 812 -9.51 41.62 5.51
CA THR A 812 -8.50 42.67 5.34
C THR A 812 -8.73 43.81 6.34
N ILE A 813 -8.05 43.73 7.47
CA ILE A 813 -8.09 44.71 8.56
C ILE A 813 -7.22 45.95 8.27
N THR A 814 -7.47 47.02 9.02
CA THR A 814 -6.62 48.22 9.04
C THR A 814 -5.91 48.32 10.39
N VAL A 815 -4.58 48.30 10.35
CA VAL A 815 -3.71 48.47 11.52
C VAL A 815 -3.30 49.94 11.60
N THR A 816 -3.47 50.54 12.77
CA THR A 816 -2.93 51.86 13.10
C THR A 816 -1.50 51.70 13.59
N VAL A 817 -0.58 52.52 13.06
CA VAL A 817 0.86 52.51 13.35
C VAL A 817 1.36 53.89 13.83
N GLY A 818 0.50 54.92 13.74
CA GLY A 818 0.80 56.28 14.18
C GLY A 818 1.34 57.18 13.06
N ALA A 819 0.89 58.43 13.03
CA ALA A 819 1.22 59.38 11.95
C ALA A 819 2.71 59.76 11.87
N VAL A 820 3.49 59.53 12.94
CA VAL A 820 4.95 59.72 12.96
C VAL A 820 5.70 58.70 12.07
N HIS A 821 5.05 57.59 11.71
CA HIS A 821 5.57 56.59 10.78
C HIS A 821 5.14 56.81 9.32
N ALA A 822 4.30 57.82 9.03
CA ALA A 822 3.78 58.06 7.68
C ALA A 822 4.88 58.14 6.61
N GLY A 823 4.72 57.40 5.51
CA GLY A 823 5.69 57.29 4.43
C GLY A 823 6.89 56.39 4.72
N ARG A 824 6.96 55.74 5.90
CA ARG A 824 7.94 54.68 6.20
C ARG A 824 7.36 53.32 5.84
N GLU A 825 8.24 52.38 5.58
CA GLU A 825 7.90 50.97 5.45
C GLU A 825 7.92 50.28 6.82
N VAL A 826 6.98 49.35 7.04
CA VAL A 826 6.86 48.52 8.25
C VAL A 826 6.44 47.10 7.88
N SER A 827 6.81 46.12 8.68
CA SER A 827 6.38 44.73 8.56
C SER A 827 5.38 44.39 9.66
N VAL A 828 4.21 43.87 9.28
CA VAL A 828 3.16 43.46 10.22
C VAL A 828 3.13 41.94 10.30
N TRP A 829 3.17 41.43 11.52
CA TRP A 829 3.22 40.01 11.86
C TRP A 829 2.03 39.61 12.69
N LEU A 830 1.44 38.45 12.38
CA LEU A 830 0.73 37.66 13.38
C LEU A 830 1.79 37.00 14.27
N TYR A 831 1.53 36.90 15.58
CA TYR A 831 2.56 36.57 16.56
C TYR A 831 2.37 35.25 17.31
N SER A 832 1.12 34.92 17.66
CA SER A 832 0.74 33.60 18.22
C SER A 832 1.01 32.44 17.24
N ASP A 833 1.06 32.78 15.96
CA ASP A 833 1.41 31.97 14.80
C ASP A 833 2.33 32.89 13.97
N PRO A 834 3.67 32.72 14.00
CA PRO A 834 4.65 33.71 13.52
C PRO A 834 4.66 33.97 12.01
N VAL A 835 3.61 34.60 11.48
CA VAL A 835 3.38 34.80 10.04
C VAL A 835 3.46 36.27 9.64
N LEU A 836 4.31 36.58 8.65
CA LEU A 836 4.42 37.90 8.04
C LEU A 836 3.18 38.20 7.16
N LEU A 837 2.18 38.89 7.72
CA LEU A 837 1.00 39.37 6.98
C LEU A 837 1.36 40.42 5.91
N GLY A 838 2.53 41.03 6.07
CA GLY A 838 3.28 41.62 4.98
C GLY A 838 3.95 42.93 5.32
N THR A 839 4.93 43.28 4.50
CA THR A 839 5.57 44.59 4.49
C THR A 839 4.70 45.62 3.75
N ARG A 840 4.51 46.81 4.33
CA ARG A 840 3.61 47.87 3.84
C ARG A 840 4.20 49.26 4.11
N THR A 841 3.94 50.23 3.23
CA THR A 841 4.21 51.65 3.52
C THR A 841 3.06 52.26 4.32
N VAL A 842 3.36 52.88 5.46
CA VAL A 842 2.38 53.56 6.33
C VAL A 842 1.78 54.77 5.61
N SER A 843 0.46 54.84 5.60
CA SER A 843 -0.31 55.91 4.95
C SER A 843 -0.07 57.29 5.57
N ALA A 844 -0.48 58.35 4.88
CA ALA A 844 -0.47 59.72 5.42
C ALA A 844 -1.41 59.90 6.65
N ALA A 845 -2.27 58.92 6.94
CA ALA A 845 -3.11 58.87 8.14
C ALA A 845 -2.49 58.04 9.29
N GLY A 846 -1.30 57.44 9.10
CA GLY A 846 -0.65 56.59 10.11
C GLY A 846 -1.17 55.16 10.15
N THR A 847 -1.64 54.60 9.03
CA THR A 847 -2.27 53.27 8.95
C THR A 847 -1.68 52.39 7.83
N VAL A 848 -1.82 51.07 7.96
CA VAL A 848 -1.59 50.06 6.91
C VAL A 848 -2.75 49.07 6.86
N SER A 849 -2.90 48.35 5.74
CA SER A 849 -3.91 47.29 5.59
C SER A 849 -3.25 45.94 5.30
N VAL A 850 -3.71 44.92 6.02
CA VAL A 850 -3.20 43.54 5.97
C VAL A 850 -4.37 42.57 6.09
N THR A 851 -4.19 41.35 5.61
CA THR A 851 -5.23 40.32 5.61
C THR A 851 -4.90 39.27 6.66
N ILE A 852 -5.86 38.94 7.52
CA ILE A 852 -5.76 37.78 8.41
C ILE A 852 -5.81 36.52 7.54
N PRO A 853 -4.84 35.60 7.61
CA PRO A 853 -4.85 34.36 6.85
C PRO A 853 -6.15 33.57 7.07
N ALA A 854 -6.62 32.88 6.03
CA ALA A 854 -7.78 31.99 6.17
C ALA A 854 -7.49 30.80 7.12
N SER A 855 -6.21 30.43 7.25
CA SER A 855 -5.69 29.38 8.12
C SER A 855 -5.53 29.80 9.59
N THR A 856 -5.54 31.09 9.94
CA THR A 856 -5.37 31.52 11.33
C THR A 856 -6.52 31.00 12.19
N ALA A 857 -6.21 30.19 13.20
CA ALA A 857 -7.22 29.57 14.07
C ALA A 857 -8.18 30.62 14.68
N PRO A 858 -9.44 30.27 15.00
CA PRO A 858 -10.32 31.16 15.76
C PRO A 858 -9.90 31.24 17.23
N GLY A 859 -9.49 32.40 17.71
CA GLY A 859 -8.93 32.59 19.04
C GLY A 859 -8.62 34.04 19.38
N ASP A 860 -7.88 34.27 20.47
CA ASP A 860 -7.30 35.58 20.79
C ASP A 860 -5.82 35.57 20.39
N HIS A 861 -5.43 36.50 19.50
CA HIS A 861 -4.12 36.57 18.86
C HIS A 861 -3.47 37.93 19.09
N ARG A 862 -2.18 38.02 18.77
CA ARG A 862 -1.40 39.27 18.82
C ARG A 862 -0.88 39.66 17.44
N LEU A 863 -1.00 40.93 17.11
CA LEU A 863 -0.43 41.57 15.92
C LEU A 863 0.73 42.48 16.31
N VAL A 864 1.90 42.29 15.71
CA VAL A 864 3.13 43.02 16.05
C VAL A 864 3.65 43.76 14.81
N VAL A 865 4.10 45.00 14.98
CA VAL A 865 4.60 45.85 13.90
C VAL A 865 6.07 46.19 14.15
N TYR A 866 6.91 45.91 13.15
CA TYR A 866 8.36 46.12 13.17
C TYR A 866 8.81 47.07 12.05
N THR A 867 9.99 47.71 12.23
CA THR A 867 10.73 48.30 11.10
C THR A 867 11.31 47.20 10.19
N PRO A 868 11.76 47.53 8.97
CA PRO A 868 12.53 46.61 8.13
C PRO A 868 13.90 46.19 8.72
N ALA A 869 14.30 46.77 9.86
CA ALA A 869 15.48 46.37 10.63
C ALA A 869 15.14 45.51 11.87
N LEU A 870 13.85 45.19 12.06
CA LEU A 870 13.28 44.48 13.21
C LEU A 870 13.28 45.27 14.54
N ASP A 871 13.33 46.61 14.49
CA ASP A 871 13.00 47.42 15.67
C ASP A 871 11.48 47.36 15.92
N LEU A 872 11.05 47.04 17.14
CA LEU A 872 9.63 47.05 17.52
C LEU A 872 9.05 48.48 17.43
N ILE A 873 7.91 48.62 16.75
CA ILE A 873 7.11 49.86 16.70
C ILE A 873 5.94 49.77 17.70
N GLY A 874 5.37 48.59 17.86
CA GLY A 874 4.33 48.30 18.83
C GLY A 874 3.56 47.02 18.50
N TRP A 875 2.56 46.69 19.29
CA TRP A 875 1.69 45.53 19.13
C TRP A 875 0.29 45.79 19.68
N ASP A 876 -0.71 45.04 19.24
CA ASP A 876 -2.06 45.05 19.81
C ASP A 876 -2.73 43.68 19.61
N ASP A 877 -3.75 43.37 20.41
CA ASP A 877 -4.42 42.06 20.42
C ASP A 877 -5.71 42.07 19.57
N VAL A 878 -5.97 40.97 18.85
CA VAL A 878 -7.14 40.78 17.97
C VAL A 878 -7.81 39.43 18.24
N ARG A 879 -9.13 39.40 18.35
CA ARG A 879 -9.88 38.13 18.34
C ARG A 879 -10.20 37.71 16.91
N VAL A 880 -9.66 36.57 16.48
CA VAL A 880 -9.97 36.00 15.16
C VAL A 880 -11.22 35.11 15.27
N THR A 881 -12.14 35.25 14.33
CA THR A 881 -13.37 34.44 14.24
C THR A 881 -13.45 33.68 12.92
N ALA A 882 -14.02 32.46 12.97
CA ALA A 882 -14.39 31.71 11.78
C ALA A 882 -15.30 32.55 10.84
N PRO A 883 -15.25 32.34 9.50
CA PRO A 883 -16.00 33.15 8.55
C PRO A 883 -17.50 32.96 8.77
N THR A 884 -18.22 34.06 9.01
CA THR A 884 -19.67 34.02 9.22
C THR A 884 -20.39 33.63 7.92
N GLY A 885 -20.82 32.37 7.83
CA GLY A 885 -21.25 31.73 6.59
C GLY A 885 -22.39 32.45 5.86
N THR A 886 -22.16 32.79 4.59
CA THR A 886 -23.19 33.30 3.68
C THR A 886 -23.76 32.16 2.81
N THR A 887 -24.90 31.63 3.24
CA THR A 887 -25.94 30.94 2.45
C THR A 887 -25.60 30.54 1.00
N ASN A 888 -25.52 29.23 0.76
CA ASN A 888 -25.46 28.59 -0.57
C ASN A 888 -26.49 29.17 -1.57
N PRO A 889 -26.06 29.67 -2.75
CA PRO A 889 -26.94 30.14 -3.82
C PRO A 889 -26.79 29.37 -5.16
N GLY A 890 -26.83 28.03 -5.13
CA GLY A 890 -27.59 27.27 -6.14
C GLY A 890 -26.84 26.57 -7.29
N ASN A 891 -27.58 25.68 -7.95
CA ASN A 891 -27.16 24.75 -8.98
C ASN A 891 -26.44 25.43 -10.17
N GLY A 892 -25.11 25.36 -10.18
CA GLY A 892 -24.28 25.77 -11.31
C GLY A 892 -24.00 24.61 -12.26
N ASN A 893 -24.85 24.41 -13.28
CA ASN A 893 -24.46 23.64 -14.47
C ASN A 893 -23.33 24.39 -15.19
N LEU A 894 -22.07 24.11 -14.83
CA LEU A 894 -20.91 24.60 -15.56
C LEU A 894 -20.80 23.84 -16.89
N ALA A 895 -20.49 24.59 -17.95
CA ALA A 895 -20.65 24.09 -19.31
C ALA A 895 -19.59 23.03 -19.66
N VAL A 896 -20.04 21.94 -20.28
CA VAL A 896 -19.17 21.00 -20.99
C VAL A 896 -18.56 21.72 -22.21
N THR A 897 -17.44 22.43 -22.00
CA THR A 897 -16.66 23.01 -23.09
C THR A 897 -15.79 21.93 -23.71
N GLY A 898 -16.40 21.11 -24.57
CA GLY A 898 -15.67 20.16 -25.41
C GLY A 898 -14.69 20.91 -26.32
N ALA A 899 -13.41 20.88 -25.97
CA ALA A 899 -12.33 21.34 -26.83
C ALA A 899 -11.92 20.19 -27.76
N GLU A 900 -12.17 20.34 -29.06
CA GLU A 900 -11.79 19.34 -30.07
C GLU A 900 -10.27 19.19 -30.13
N TRP A 901 -9.74 18.09 -29.56
CA TRP A 901 -8.34 17.71 -29.67
C TRP A 901 -8.00 17.27 -31.11
N THR A 902 -7.77 18.26 -31.97
CA THR A 902 -7.29 18.04 -33.34
C THR A 902 -5.88 17.43 -33.30
N ALA A 903 -5.71 16.28 -33.97
CA ALA A 903 -4.52 15.44 -33.84
C ALA A 903 -3.25 16.07 -34.45
N ALA A 904 -2.42 16.70 -33.61
CA ALA A 904 -1.21 17.40 -34.07
C ALA A 904 -0.04 17.50 -33.05
N ALA A 905 0.15 16.50 -32.16
CA ALA A 905 1.26 16.55 -31.17
C ALA A 905 2.04 15.24 -30.93
N SER A 906 1.80 14.17 -31.71
CA SER A 906 2.45 12.85 -31.49
C SER A 906 3.54 12.55 -32.52
N ILE A 907 4.74 13.14 -32.34
CA ILE A 907 6.08 12.68 -32.83
C ILE A 907 7.14 13.53 -32.11
N ALA A 908 7.66 13.04 -30.99
CA ALA A 908 8.75 13.70 -30.24
C ALA A 908 9.61 12.75 -29.36
N ALA A 909 9.47 11.43 -29.52
CA ALA A 909 10.12 10.42 -28.67
C ALA A 909 10.69 9.22 -29.44
N LEU A 910 11.28 9.45 -30.63
CA LEU A 910 12.04 8.42 -31.35
C LEU A 910 13.28 9.01 -32.02
N MET A 911 14.38 8.25 -32.01
CA MET A 911 15.68 8.54 -32.63
C MET A 911 16.53 9.68 -32.04
N ILE A 912 17.18 9.39 -30.91
CA ILE A 912 18.63 9.65 -30.80
C ILE A 912 19.36 8.33 -31.10
N LEU A 913 19.67 8.10 -32.37
CA LEU A 913 20.73 7.19 -32.84
C LEU A 913 20.99 7.42 -34.34
N ALA A 914 22.23 7.19 -34.80
CA ALA A 914 22.73 7.40 -36.17
C ALA A 914 22.81 8.85 -36.70
N GLY A 915 23.85 9.59 -36.26
CA GLY A 915 24.37 10.74 -37.02
C GLY A 915 25.14 10.28 -38.26
N GLY A 916 24.86 10.86 -39.45
CA GLY A 916 25.43 10.38 -40.71
C GLY A 916 25.11 11.22 -41.96
N SER A 917 25.27 12.55 -41.89
CA SER A 917 24.83 13.45 -42.96
C SER A 917 25.66 13.42 -44.25
N LEU A 918 24.92 13.31 -45.36
CA LEU A 918 25.26 13.41 -46.78
C LEU A 918 26.47 14.27 -47.20
N VAL A 919 27.17 13.80 -48.25
CA VAL A 919 27.57 14.64 -49.40
C VAL A 919 27.18 13.93 -50.70
N LEU A 920 26.01 14.22 -51.31
CA LEU A 920 25.79 15.19 -52.40
C LEU A 920 26.53 14.88 -53.74
N ILE A 921 25.80 14.51 -54.81
CA ILE A 921 25.69 15.26 -56.11
C ILE A 921 25.05 14.48 -57.30
N ARG A 922 24.04 15.13 -57.93
CA ARG A 922 23.52 15.04 -59.33
C ARG A 922 23.07 13.70 -59.98
N ARG A 923 21.74 13.60 -60.11
CA ARG A 923 20.94 13.52 -61.37
C ARG A 923 21.60 12.93 -62.65
N ARG A 924 20.93 11.93 -63.24
CA ARG A 924 20.45 12.02 -64.66
C ARG A 924 19.23 11.12 -64.94
N ARG A 925 18.34 11.59 -65.83
CA ARG A 925 17.33 10.79 -66.58
C ARG A 925 18.08 9.90 -67.60
N ALA A 926 17.58 8.83 -68.20
CA ALA A 926 16.24 8.21 -68.31
C ALA A 926 16.45 6.69 -68.66
N SER A 927 15.52 5.82 -69.11
CA SER A 927 14.05 5.83 -69.40
C SER A 927 13.62 4.39 -69.75
N GLY A 928 12.35 4.03 -69.49
CA GLY A 928 11.65 2.94 -70.20
C GLY A 928 11.36 1.67 -69.38
N GLU A 929 10.08 1.27 -69.40
CA GLU A 929 9.58 -0.09 -69.72
C GLU A 929 10.51 -1.27 -69.36
N SER A 930 10.12 -2.20 -68.49
CA SER A 930 8.81 -2.88 -68.41
C SER A 930 8.47 -3.41 -67.03
#